data_AF-A0A2U3B0D8-F1
#
_entry.id   AF-A0A2U3B0D8-F1
#
_cell.length_a   1.000
_cell.length_b   1.000
_cell.length_c   1.000
_cell.angle_alpha   90.00
_cell.angle_beta   90.00
_cell.angle_gamma   90.00
#
_symmetry.space_group_name_H-M   'P 1'
#
loop_
_entity.id
_entity.type
_entity.pdbx_description
1 polymer ?
#
loop_
_entity_poly.entity_id
_entity_poly.type
_entity_poly.pdbx_seq_one_letter_code
_entity_poly.pdbx_strand_id
1 'polypeptide(L)'
;MKNIYKLTIGFLITVVAFTSCGDQKSSKTGGALKSSNAEKVYVAPGEHDSHYAFISGGYSGNLTVYGLPSGRMFKEIPVFSQFPTNGYGYSEETKPLLETSYGFIPWDDSHHPDISQTNGKLDGRWVFINGNNTPRIARISLETFETEEIIEVPNSAGNHSSSFITENTEYVVAGTRFSVPVPQRDMSIKDYKGNFKGALSFISVDPEHGHMDIKFQVLMPGFNYDLSHPGRGKSHGWFFFTTYNTEEANTLLEVNASQNDKDFIAAINWKKIEEYVNNGGGTMMPANYAHNVYDEATHTATSTMKKEVRVVNPAEVPGAVYLLPTPKSPHGCDVDPSGEYIVGNGKLSANLTVHSFSKMLDAIENKKFDGDAYGIPILKFEDVLAGSVEQPGLGPLHTEFDGQGNAYTTFFISSEVVKWKLGTWEVIDRKPTYYSVGHLTIPGGNSREPFGKYMFAMNKITKDRYLPVGPEMEHSAQLYDISGDKMELLLDFPTHGEPHYAAAIPAEIIKNNSKKIYRLAENEHPRKATNDAEAKIVRDGKNVHVYMTMIRSHFSPDNIEGVKVGDKVFFHVTNLEQDFDVPHGFAMIGANNAELLIAPGQTRTLTWEPKQVGVWPFYCTDFCSALHQEMQGYIRVSPADSNIELSWSLGED
;
A
#
# COMPACT_ATOMS: atom_id res chain seq x y z
N MET A 1 46.49 37.82 68.16
CA MET A 1 47.90 38.12 67.83
C MET A 1 48.44 37.01 66.94
N LYS A 2 49.04 37.40 65.79
CA LYS A 2 49.88 36.63 64.85
C LYS A 2 49.13 35.60 63.98
N ASN A 3 48.82 35.92 62.72
CA ASN A 3 49.67 36.00 61.50
C ASN A 3 49.92 34.62 60.88
N ILE A 4 49.92 34.34 59.57
CA ILE A 4 49.72 35.07 58.31
C ILE A 4 49.64 33.97 57.21
N TYR A 5 48.72 34.15 56.26
CA TYR A 5 48.68 33.77 54.84
C TYR A 5 49.52 32.64 54.19
N LYS A 6 48.78 31.95 53.27
CA LYS A 6 49.15 31.39 51.94
C LYS A 6 49.90 30.05 51.90
N LEU A 7 49.26 29.02 51.34
CA LEU A 7 49.35 28.70 49.90
C LEU A 7 48.29 27.66 49.50
N THR A 8 47.89 27.73 48.24
CA THR A 8 46.76 27.06 47.60
C THR A 8 47.21 25.82 46.82
N ILE A 9 46.24 24.93 46.55
CA ILE A 9 46.14 23.91 45.47
C ILE A 9 46.52 22.48 45.88
N GLY A 10 45.56 21.55 45.70
CA GLY A 10 45.91 20.13 45.52
C GLY A 10 44.85 19.07 45.81
N PHE A 11 43.70 19.11 45.13
CA PHE A 11 42.97 17.94 44.64
C PHE A 11 42.13 17.03 45.60
N LEU A 12 40.99 16.59 45.02
CA LEU A 12 40.16 15.42 45.33
C LEU A 12 39.00 15.52 46.36
N ILE A 13 37.90 16.09 45.87
CA ILE A 13 36.52 15.55 45.84
C ILE A 13 36.21 14.45 46.87
N THR A 14 35.43 14.82 47.89
CA THR A 14 34.77 13.91 48.83
C THR A 14 33.30 13.77 48.44
N VAL A 15 32.88 12.53 48.23
CA VAL A 15 31.49 12.09 48.10
C VAL A 15 30.85 12.07 49.50
N VAL A 16 29.55 12.38 49.55
CA VAL A 16 28.51 11.98 50.52
C VAL A 16 27.73 13.15 51.15
N ALA A 17 26.41 13.07 50.90
CA ALA A 17 25.25 13.56 51.66
C ALA A 17 24.79 15.02 51.52
N PHE A 18 23.73 15.19 50.74
CA PHE A 18 22.59 16.02 51.15
C PHE A 18 21.27 15.31 50.85
N THR A 19 20.78 14.55 51.82
CA THR A 19 19.35 14.38 52.07
C THR A 19 18.97 15.35 53.19
N SER A 20 18.20 16.39 52.87
CA SER A 20 17.42 17.11 53.87
C SER A 20 16.25 17.82 53.19
N CYS A 21 15.05 17.43 53.60
CA CYS A 21 13.80 18.13 53.34
C CYS A 21 13.93 19.62 53.70
N GLY A 22 13.43 20.48 52.82
CA GLY A 22 13.24 21.91 53.05
C GLY A 22 11.78 22.25 52.77
N ASP A 23 11.10 22.76 53.79
CA ASP A 23 9.71 23.18 53.76
C ASP A 23 9.62 24.69 53.43
N GLN A 24 8.58 25.03 52.66
CA GLN A 24 7.93 26.34 52.49
C GLN A 24 8.63 27.58 51.86
N LYS A 25 8.00 27.99 50.74
CA LYS A 25 7.66 29.36 50.23
C LYS A 25 8.37 29.81 48.95
N SER A 26 7.75 29.47 47.82
CA SER A 26 7.67 30.36 46.65
C SER A 26 6.36 30.10 45.89
N SER A 27 5.62 31.19 45.67
CA SER A 27 4.53 31.44 44.72
C SER A 27 3.93 30.23 43.97
N LYS A 28 2.69 29.87 44.34
CA LYS A 28 1.72 29.25 43.43
C LYS A 28 1.39 30.23 42.30
N THR A 29 2.18 30.20 41.23
CA THR A 29 1.70 30.49 39.87
C THR A 29 1.55 29.14 39.19
N GLY A 30 0.31 28.73 38.91
CA GLY A 30 0.03 27.53 38.12
C GLY A 30 0.58 27.70 36.72
N GLY A 31 1.78 27.14 36.48
CA GLY A 31 2.25 26.85 35.15
C GLY A 31 1.65 25.51 34.73
N ALA A 32 0.73 25.53 33.76
CA ALA A 32 0.39 24.32 33.03
C ALA A 32 1.69 23.77 32.43
N LEU A 33 2.17 22.63 32.92
CA LEU A 33 3.24 21.87 32.28
C LEU A 33 2.72 21.48 30.90
N LYS A 34 3.07 22.23 29.86
CA LYS A 34 2.84 21.81 28.48
C LYS A 34 3.64 20.51 28.28
N SER A 35 2.94 19.42 27.98
CA SER A 35 3.58 18.16 27.61
C SER A 35 4.55 18.41 26.46
N SER A 36 5.78 17.92 26.58
CA SER A 36 6.76 18.04 25.50
C SER A 36 6.33 17.21 24.28
N ASN A 37 6.83 17.52 23.08
CA ASN A 37 6.55 16.70 21.89
C ASN A 37 7.03 15.26 22.07
N ALA A 38 8.15 15.07 22.79
CA ALA A 38 8.65 13.74 23.14
C ALA A 38 7.61 12.94 23.95
N GLU A 39 6.97 13.56 24.94
CA GLU A 39 5.92 12.89 25.72
C GLU A 39 4.67 12.57 24.89
N LYS A 40 4.36 13.37 23.86
CA LYS A 40 3.18 13.13 22.97
C LYS A 40 3.35 11.94 22.03
N VAL A 41 4.59 11.57 21.69
CA VAL A 41 4.91 10.48 20.76
C VAL A 41 5.51 9.26 21.46
N TYR A 42 5.82 9.39 22.75
CA TYR A 42 6.28 8.29 23.58
C TYR A 42 5.14 7.32 23.85
N VAL A 43 5.34 6.06 23.45
CA VAL A 43 4.47 4.93 23.77
C VAL A 43 5.30 3.95 24.58
N ALA A 44 4.95 3.75 25.85
CA ALA A 44 5.76 2.96 26.77
C ALA A 44 5.78 1.46 26.39
N PRO A 45 6.79 0.68 26.83
CA PRO A 45 6.76 -0.77 26.68
C PRO A 45 5.47 -1.38 27.27
N GLY A 46 4.76 -2.17 26.47
CA GLY A 46 3.46 -2.75 26.83
C GLY A 46 2.25 -1.86 26.54
N GLU A 47 2.45 -0.61 26.14
CA GLU A 47 1.41 0.26 25.61
C GLU A 47 1.38 0.22 24.07
N HIS A 48 0.23 0.55 23.49
CA HIS A 48 0.00 0.45 22.04
C HIS A 48 -0.24 1.81 21.41
N ASP A 49 0.23 1.95 20.17
CA ASP A 49 -0.13 3.07 19.31
C ASP A 49 -1.65 3.17 19.12
N SER A 50 -2.10 4.39 18.88
CA SER A 50 -3.52 4.71 18.73
C SER A 50 -4.06 4.48 17.32
N HIS A 51 -3.18 4.43 16.31
CA HIS A 51 -3.57 4.25 14.91
C HIS A 51 -2.60 3.30 14.21
N TYR A 52 -3.12 2.60 13.20
CA TYR A 52 -2.32 1.98 12.16
C TYR A 52 -2.16 2.98 11.00
N ALA A 53 -0.97 3.02 10.42
CA ALA A 53 -0.68 3.69 9.16
C ALA A 53 -0.13 2.65 8.16
N PHE A 54 -0.85 2.46 7.06
CA PHE A 54 -0.51 1.61 5.93
C PHE A 54 0.18 2.49 4.89
N ILE A 55 1.50 2.43 4.85
CA ILE A 55 2.34 3.30 4.04
C ILE A 55 2.86 2.50 2.85
N SER A 56 2.67 3.01 1.62
CA SER A 56 3.21 2.36 0.41
C SER A 56 4.71 2.13 0.58
N GLY A 57 5.20 0.99 0.10
CA GLY A 57 6.63 0.70 0.09
C GLY A 57 7.31 1.19 -1.19
N GLY A 58 6.62 1.97 -2.04
CA GLY A 58 7.10 2.43 -3.35
C GLY A 58 7.73 1.31 -4.15
N TYR A 59 8.98 1.50 -4.56
CA TYR A 59 9.75 0.58 -5.39
C TYR A 59 10.16 -0.74 -4.70
N SER A 60 9.85 -0.94 -3.41
CA SER A 60 9.90 -2.28 -2.80
C SER A 60 8.75 -3.18 -3.28
N GLY A 61 7.65 -2.60 -3.78
CA GLY A 61 6.44 -3.33 -4.21
C GLY A 61 5.58 -3.87 -3.07
N ASN A 62 5.87 -3.50 -1.82
CA ASN A 62 5.21 -4.02 -0.63
C ASN A 62 4.44 -2.93 0.13
N LEU A 63 3.67 -3.31 1.15
CA LEU A 63 2.97 -2.38 2.03
C LEU A 63 3.57 -2.41 3.43
N THR A 64 3.92 -1.26 3.99
CA THR A 64 4.47 -1.18 5.35
C THR A 64 3.41 -0.75 6.36
N VAL A 65 3.46 -1.30 7.57
CA VAL A 65 2.51 -1.03 8.66
C VAL A 65 3.25 -0.32 9.78
N TYR A 66 2.84 0.90 10.09
CA TYR A 66 3.39 1.74 11.15
C TYR A 66 2.38 2.02 12.25
N GLY A 67 2.86 2.29 13.46
CA GLY A 67 2.07 2.81 14.58
C GLY A 67 2.19 4.33 14.73
N LEU A 68 1.06 5.02 14.96
CA LEU A 68 1.05 6.43 15.36
C LEU A 68 0.53 6.59 16.80
N PRO A 69 1.19 7.42 17.64
CA PRO A 69 2.16 8.45 17.26
C PRO A 69 3.64 8.05 17.30
N SER A 70 3.99 6.80 17.60
CA SER A 70 5.39 6.41 17.85
C SER A 70 6.29 6.40 16.61
N GLY A 71 5.71 6.29 15.40
CA GLY A 71 6.47 6.17 14.16
C GLY A 71 7.22 4.85 14.00
N ARG A 72 6.87 3.82 14.78
CA ARG A 72 7.49 2.49 14.72
C ARG A 72 6.88 1.67 13.59
N MET A 73 7.72 1.03 12.76
CA MET A 73 7.26 0.02 11.81
C MET A 73 7.00 -1.30 12.54
N PHE A 74 5.82 -1.88 12.34
CA PHE A 74 5.40 -3.15 12.93
C PHE A 74 5.62 -4.33 11.98
N LYS A 75 5.34 -4.13 10.68
CA LYS A 75 5.35 -5.20 9.68
C LYS A 75 5.54 -4.63 8.28
N GLU A 76 6.19 -5.40 7.42
CA GLU A 76 6.10 -5.26 5.96
C GLU A 76 5.26 -6.42 5.44
N ILE A 77 4.18 -6.10 4.71
CA ILE A 77 3.28 -7.06 4.08
C ILE A 77 3.76 -7.22 2.64
N PRO A 78 4.19 -8.43 2.23
CA PRO A 78 4.58 -8.65 0.86
C PRO A 78 3.37 -8.63 -0.08
N VAL A 79 3.49 -7.92 -1.19
CA VAL A 79 2.38 -7.73 -2.14
C VAL A 79 2.81 -8.14 -3.55
N PHE A 80 3.60 -7.31 -4.22
CA PHE A 80 4.00 -7.54 -5.60
C PHE A 80 5.42 -8.08 -5.75
N SER A 81 6.16 -8.15 -4.64
CA SER A 81 7.56 -8.56 -4.64
C SER A 81 7.76 -9.89 -3.93
N GLN A 82 8.72 -10.66 -4.44
CA GLN A 82 9.25 -11.81 -3.71
C GLN A 82 9.82 -11.35 -2.37
N PHE A 83 9.51 -12.07 -1.30
CA PHE A 83 9.87 -11.68 0.06
C PHE A 83 10.51 -12.85 0.80
N PRO A 84 11.86 -12.91 0.83
CA PRO A 84 12.57 -14.07 1.37
C PRO A 84 12.39 -14.25 2.88
N THR A 85 12.02 -13.19 3.61
CA THR A 85 11.80 -13.21 5.07
C THR A 85 10.73 -14.21 5.50
N ASN A 86 9.72 -14.50 4.67
CA ASN A 86 8.70 -15.51 4.99
C ASN A 86 8.41 -16.50 3.85
N GLY A 87 9.16 -16.41 2.76
CA GLY A 87 8.97 -17.28 1.58
C GLY A 87 7.80 -16.89 0.67
N TYR A 88 7.23 -15.68 0.80
CA TYR A 88 6.21 -15.19 -0.13
C TYR A 88 6.79 -15.01 -1.54
N GLY A 89 6.10 -15.54 -2.55
CA GLY A 89 6.56 -15.63 -3.93
C GLY A 89 7.64 -16.70 -4.17
N TYR A 90 8.03 -17.46 -3.14
CA TYR A 90 9.03 -18.53 -3.18
C TYR A 90 8.42 -19.90 -2.88
N SER A 91 7.46 -19.95 -1.94
CA SER A 91 6.65 -21.14 -1.68
C SER A 91 5.73 -21.46 -2.86
N GLU A 92 5.45 -22.74 -3.07
CA GLU A 92 4.54 -23.16 -4.14
C GLU A 92 3.15 -22.54 -3.98
N GLU A 93 2.74 -22.31 -2.73
CA GLU A 93 1.43 -21.75 -2.39
C GLU A 93 1.28 -20.27 -2.73
N THR A 94 2.37 -19.49 -2.78
CA THR A 94 2.30 -18.03 -2.98
C THR A 94 2.86 -17.57 -4.33
N LYS A 95 3.64 -18.40 -5.03
CA LYS A 95 4.08 -18.12 -6.41
C LYS A 95 2.95 -17.66 -7.34
N PRO A 96 1.74 -18.26 -7.32
CA PRO A 96 0.66 -17.86 -8.21
C PRO A 96 0.20 -16.40 -8.03
N LEU A 97 0.42 -15.78 -6.86
CA LEU A 97 0.09 -14.36 -6.64
C LEU A 97 0.89 -13.41 -7.54
N LEU A 98 2.09 -13.83 -7.98
CA LEU A 98 3.00 -13.02 -8.79
C LEU A 98 2.95 -13.36 -10.28
N GLU A 99 2.05 -14.25 -10.69
CA GLU A 99 1.80 -14.55 -12.10
C GLU A 99 1.03 -13.42 -12.78
N THR A 100 1.41 -13.12 -14.01
CA THR A 100 0.82 -12.06 -14.84
C THR A 100 0.65 -12.53 -16.27
N SER A 101 0.02 -11.73 -17.12
CA SER A 101 -0.04 -11.96 -18.57
C SER A 101 1.34 -11.96 -19.25
N TYR A 102 2.37 -11.46 -18.57
CA TYR A 102 3.77 -11.44 -18.99
C TYR A 102 4.61 -12.58 -18.36
N GLY A 103 3.97 -13.46 -17.58
CA GLY A 103 4.61 -14.51 -16.78
C GLY A 103 4.85 -14.08 -15.34
N PHE A 104 5.71 -14.81 -14.63
CA PHE A 104 6.07 -14.55 -13.24
C PHE A 104 6.86 -13.25 -13.11
N ILE A 105 6.29 -12.23 -12.44
CA ILE A 105 6.93 -10.94 -12.20
C ILE A 105 7.07 -10.73 -10.67
N PRO A 106 8.29 -10.87 -10.12
CA PRO A 106 8.54 -10.89 -8.68
C PRO A 106 8.84 -9.52 -8.07
N TRP A 107 8.36 -8.44 -8.69
CA TRP A 107 8.51 -7.08 -8.18
C TRP A 107 7.43 -6.16 -8.76
N ASP A 108 7.21 -5.02 -8.11
CA ASP A 108 6.50 -3.87 -8.70
C ASP A 108 6.80 -2.60 -7.88
N ASP A 109 6.14 -1.51 -8.26
CA ASP A 109 6.20 -0.20 -7.62
C ASP A 109 4.82 0.14 -7.03
N SER A 110 4.69 0.02 -5.71
CA SER A 110 3.44 0.15 -4.97
C SER A 110 3.12 1.61 -4.63
N HIS A 111 1.94 2.13 -4.96
CA HIS A 111 1.69 3.58 -4.91
C HIS A 111 0.66 4.04 -3.87
N HIS A 112 -0.64 3.82 -4.10
CA HIS A 112 -1.71 4.39 -3.27
C HIS A 112 -2.51 3.30 -2.54
N PRO A 113 -2.23 3.08 -1.25
CA PRO A 113 -3.11 2.28 -0.41
C PRO A 113 -4.40 3.03 -0.07
N ASP A 114 -5.53 2.33 -0.03
CA ASP A 114 -6.83 2.85 0.42
C ASP A 114 -7.58 1.79 1.24
N ILE A 115 -8.31 2.20 2.28
CA ILE A 115 -8.96 1.29 3.25
C ILE A 115 -10.44 1.19 2.95
N SER A 116 -10.97 -0.03 2.97
CA SER A 116 -12.39 -0.34 2.75
C SER A 116 -13.35 0.53 3.59
N GLN A 117 -14.48 0.87 2.97
CA GLN A 117 -15.49 1.78 3.50
C GLN A 117 -16.92 1.21 3.38
N THR A 118 -17.74 1.61 4.35
CA THR A 118 -19.19 1.41 4.37
C THR A 118 -19.86 2.75 4.68
N ASN A 119 -20.76 3.21 3.80
CA ASN A 119 -21.42 4.52 3.87
C ASN A 119 -20.44 5.70 4.00
N GLY A 120 -19.27 5.58 3.38
CA GLY A 120 -18.20 6.58 3.42
C GLY A 120 -17.43 6.64 4.73
N LYS A 121 -17.56 5.63 5.60
CA LYS A 121 -16.77 5.47 6.84
C LYS A 121 -15.81 4.31 6.67
N LEU A 122 -14.57 4.46 7.14
CA LEU A 122 -13.62 3.34 7.17
C LEU A 122 -14.18 2.21 8.05
N ASP A 123 -14.14 0.97 7.53
CA ASP A 123 -14.59 -0.22 8.26
C ASP A 123 -13.47 -1.23 8.52
N GLY A 124 -12.30 -1.04 7.91
CA GLY A 124 -11.09 -1.81 8.22
C GLY A 124 -11.18 -3.29 7.87
N ARG A 125 -12.00 -3.67 6.87
CA ARG A 125 -12.03 -5.04 6.32
C ARG A 125 -10.78 -5.32 5.49
N TRP A 126 -10.44 -4.40 4.58
CA TRP A 126 -9.36 -4.57 3.60
C TRP A 126 -8.57 -3.30 3.37
N VAL A 127 -7.33 -3.47 2.90
CA VAL A 127 -6.55 -2.43 2.22
C VAL A 127 -6.38 -2.83 0.77
N PHE A 128 -6.62 -1.91 -0.14
CA PHE A 128 -6.30 -2.07 -1.56
C PHE A 128 -5.05 -1.28 -1.88
N ILE A 129 -4.19 -1.81 -2.74
CA ILE A 129 -2.99 -1.10 -3.22
C ILE A 129 -2.71 -1.48 -4.67
N ASN A 130 -2.18 -0.54 -5.45
CA ASN A 130 -1.83 -0.75 -6.85
C ASN A 130 -0.32 -0.97 -7.06
N GLY A 131 0.01 -1.80 -8.05
CA GLY A 131 1.32 -1.89 -8.67
C GLY A 131 1.36 -1.07 -9.96
N ASN A 132 2.31 -0.15 -10.06
CA ASN A 132 2.38 0.87 -11.12
C ASN A 132 3.04 0.34 -12.42
N ASN A 133 4.11 -0.46 -12.32
CA ASN A 133 4.89 -0.94 -13.47
C ASN A 133 4.14 -2.00 -14.28
N THR A 134 3.67 -3.06 -13.63
CA THR A 134 2.76 -4.04 -14.23
C THR A 134 1.38 -3.82 -13.63
N PRO A 135 0.50 -3.03 -14.29
CA PRO A 135 -0.77 -2.58 -13.74
C PRO A 135 -1.56 -3.70 -13.07
N ARG A 136 -1.58 -3.66 -11.74
CA ARG A 136 -2.27 -4.63 -10.89
C ARG A 136 -2.86 -3.93 -9.68
N ILE A 137 -3.89 -4.51 -9.08
CA ILE A 137 -4.39 -4.13 -7.76
C ILE A 137 -4.38 -5.36 -6.87
N ALA A 138 -3.91 -5.18 -5.65
CA ALA A 138 -3.96 -6.17 -4.60
C ALA A 138 -5.04 -5.82 -3.57
N ARG A 139 -5.70 -6.84 -3.01
CA ARG A 139 -6.52 -6.77 -1.80
C ARG A 139 -5.76 -7.46 -0.67
N ILE A 140 -5.62 -6.75 0.44
CA ILE A 140 -4.95 -7.20 1.65
C ILE A 140 -5.99 -7.28 2.75
N SER A 141 -6.07 -8.41 3.45
CA SER A 141 -6.95 -8.56 4.60
C SER A 141 -6.36 -7.89 5.82
N LEU A 142 -7.17 -7.09 6.52
CA LEU A 142 -6.78 -6.47 7.78
C LEU A 142 -7.08 -7.38 9.00
N GLU A 143 -7.70 -8.53 8.78
CA GLU A 143 -7.77 -9.61 9.77
C GLU A 143 -6.44 -10.36 9.83
N THR A 144 -5.88 -10.77 8.69
CA THR A 144 -4.66 -11.59 8.62
C THR A 144 -3.39 -10.78 8.38
N PHE A 145 -3.51 -9.55 7.87
CA PHE A 145 -2.39 -8.74 7.38
C PHE A 145 -1.58 -9.50 6.30
N GLU A 146 -2.29 -10.16 5.39
CA GLU A 146 -1.77 -10.90 4.25
C GLU A 146 -2.45 -10.46 2.95
N THR A 147 -1.70 -10.53 1.84
CA THR A 147 -2.23 -10.31 0.48
C THR A 147 -3.06 -11.52 0.07
N GLU A 148 -4.35 -11.31 -0.19
CA GLU A 148 -5.29 -12.40 -0.49
C GLU A 148 -5.67 -12.48 -1.96
N GLU A 149 -5.50 -11.39 -2.71
CA GLU A 149 -5.96 -11.34 -4.09
C GLU A 149 -5.20 -10.29 -4.88
N ILE A 150 -4.80 -10.61 -6.11
CA ILE A 150 -4.16 -9.68 -7.05
C ILE A 150 -4.83 -9.82 -8.41
N ILE A 151 -5.33 -8.72 -8.95
CA ILE A 151 -5.92 -8.66 -10.29
C ILE A 151 -5.11 -7.74 -11.19
N GLU A 152 -4.68 -8.25 -12.35
CA GLU A 152 -4.03 -7.45 -13.38
C GLU A 152 -5.05 -6.63 -14.17
N VAL A 153 -4.66 -5.39 -14.48
CA VAL A 153 -5.49 -4.39 -15.16
C VAL A 153 -5.07 -4.32 -16.63
N PRO A 154 -5.78 -4.98 -17.56
CA PRO A 154 -5.44 -4.95 -18.98
C PRO A 154 -5.66 -3.56 -19.58
N ASN A 155 -5.13 -3.32 -20.78
CA ASN A 155 -5.28 -2.05 -21.51
C ASN A 155 -4.75 -0.82 -20.75
N SER A 156 -3.97 -1.03 -19.69
CA SER A 156 -3.40 0.01 -18.86
C SER A 156 -1.88 -0.04 -18.87
N ALA A 157 -1.24 1.07 -18.54
CA ALA A 157 0.20 1.20 -18.33
C ALA A 157 0.48 2.37 -17.37
N GLY A 158 1.40 2.18 -16.44
CA GLY A 158 1.64 3.14 -15.35
C GLY A 158 0.37 3.30 -14.50
N ASN A 159 -0.03 2.27 -13.76
CA ASN A 159 -1.23 2.36 -12.93
C ASN A 159 -1.01 3.36 -11.78
N HIS A 160 -1.44 4.61 -11.95
CA HIS A 160 -1.12 5.68 -11.00
C HIS A 160 -2.35 6.28 -10.33
N SER A 161 -3.41 6.57 -11.09
CA SER A 161 -4.70 7.05 -10.57
C SER A 161 -5.51 5.90 -9.94
N SER A 162 -4.86 5.21 -9.00
CA SER A 162 -5.22 3.93 -8.40
C SER A 162 -4.41 3.71 -7.12
N SER A 163 -4.85 2.92 -6.15
CA SER A 163 -6.22 2.43 -5.98
C SER A 163 -7.04 3.42 -5.15
N PHE A 164 -8.23 3.77 -5.62
CA PHE A 164 -9.15 4.64 -4.91
C PHE A 164 -10.54 4.00 -4.86
N ILE A 165 -11.18 4.00 -3.69
CA ILE A 165 -12.40 3.21 -3.48
C ILE A 165 -13.66 4.07 -3.32
N THR A 166 -14.78 3.61 -3.86
CA THR A 166 -16.07 4.29 -3.69
C THR A 166 -16.61 4.15 -2.25
N GLU A 167 -17.65 4.93 -1.90
CA GLU A 167 -18.13 5.07 -0.52
C GLU A 167 -18.52 3.79 0.20
N ASN A 168 -18.98 2.78 -0.52
CA ASN A 168 -19.35 1.48 0.05
C ASN A 168 -18.39 0.37 -0.40
N THR A 169 -17.21 0.74 -0.92
CA THR A 169 -16.29 -0.18 -1.56
C THR A 169 -16.99 -0.94 -2.71
N GLU A 170 -17.90 -0.30 -3.45
CA GLU A 170 -18.53 -0.91 -4.62
C GLU A 170 -17.50 -1.16 -5.73
N TYR A 171 -16.59 -0.20 -5.88
CA TYR A 171 -15.51 -0.24 -6.83
C TYR A 171 -14.18 0.15 -6.20
N VAL A 172 -13.13 -0.55 -6.61
CA VAL A 172 -11.76 -0.06 -6.59
C VAL A 172 -11.44 0.42 -8.01
N VAL A 173 -10.95 1.65 -8.13
CA VAL A 173 -10.73 2.27 -9.43
C VAL A 173 -9.24 2.35 -9.75
N ALA A 174 -8.92 2.09 -11.01
CA ALA A 174 -7.57 2.17 -11.56
C ALA A 174 -7.54 2.93 -12.88
N GLY A 175 -6.50 3.73 -13.10
CA GLY A 175 -6.35 4.52 -14.32
C GLY A 175 -4.97 4.41 -14.95
N THR A 176 -4.95 4.49 -16.28
CA THR A 176 -3.73 4.57 -17.09
C THR A 176 -3.05 5.93 -16.96
N ARG A 177 -1.82 5.99 -16.43
CA ARG A 177 -0.99 7.19 -16.51
C ARG A 177 -0.31 7.33 -17.86
N PHE A 178 0.18 6.22 -18.41
CA PHE A 178 0.91 6.23 -19.67
C PHE A 178 0.00 5.69 -20.75
N SER A 179 -0.60 6.57 -21.55
CA SER A 179 -1.50 6.13 -22.61
C SER A 179 -0.84 5.10 -23.52
N VAL A 180 -1.63 4.16 -24.02
CA VAL A 180 -1.18 3.09 -24.93
C VAL A 180 -2.22 2.89 -26.04
N PRO A 181 -1.86 2.28 -27.19
CA PRO A 181 -2.86 1.87 -28.16
C PRO A 181 -3.83 0.85 -27.56
N VAL A 182 -5.12 1.05 -27.78
CA VAL A 182 -6.18 0.12 -27.36
C VAL A 182 -7.14 -0.12 -28.54
N PRO A 183 -7.25 -1.36 -29.07
CA PRO A 183 -6.47 -2.54 -28.70
C PRO A 183 -4.99 -2.38 -29.05
N GLN A 184 -4.15 -3.16 -28.37
CA GLN A 184 -2.71 -3.08 -28.54
C GLN A 184 -2.28 -3.57 -29.94
N ARG A 185 -1.46 -2.79 -30.64
CA ARG A 185 -1.10 -3.04 -32.05
C ARG A 185 0.23 -2.40 -32.45
N ASP A 186 0.86 -2.95 -33.48
CA ASP A 186 2.04 -2.32 -34.09
C ASP A 186 1.65 -1.00 -34.77
N MET A 187 2.27 0.08 -34.33
CA MET A 187 2.12 1.41 -34.92
C MET A 187 3.31 2.32 -34.58
N SER A 188 3.53 3.33 -35.41
CA SER A 188 4.55 4.35 -35.16
C SER A 188 4.16 5.23 -33.97
N ILE A 189 5.11 5.46 -33.06
CA ILE A 189 4.95 6.40 -31.93
C ILE A 189 4.66 7.83 -32.42
N LYS A 190 5.08 8.18 -33.65
CA LYS A 190 4.77 9.50 -34.25
C LYS A 190 3.27 9.73 -34.42
N ASP A 191 2.47 8.66 -34.50
CA ASP A 191 1.02 8.72 -34.63
C ASP A 191 0.31 8.64 -33.28
N TYR A 192 0.99 9.02 -32.18
CA TYR A 192 0.47 8.93 -30.80
C TYR A 192 -0.90 9.61 -30.65
N LYS A 193 -0.98 10.88 -31.07
CA LYS A 193 -2.14 11.75 -30.89
C LYS A 193 -3.40 11.15 -31.50
N GLY A 194 -4.44 11.01 -30.68
CA GLY A 194 -5.74 10.44 -31.04
C GLY A 194 -5.80 8.91 -31.14
N ASN A 195 -4.66 8.23 -31.28
CA ASN A 195 -4.60 6.77 -31.38
C ASN A 195 -4.38 6.08 -30.04
N PHE A 196 -3.60 6.71 -29.15
CA PHE A 196 -3.37 6.21 -27.80
C PHE A 196 -4.57 6.56 -26.91
N LYS A 197 -4.82 5.74 -25.89
CA LYS A 197 -5.98 5.85 -25.00
C LYS A 197 -5.56 5.67 -23.55
N GLY A 198 -6.34 6.28 -22.65
CA GLY A 198 -6.27 5.99 -21.22
C GLY A 198 -7.47 5.15 -20.81
N ALA A 199 -7.24 3.96 -20.25
CA ALA A 199 -8.31 3.13 -19.73
C ALA A 199 -8.54 3.44 -18.25
N LEU A 200 -9.78 3.73 -17.89
CA LEU A 200 -10.21 3.90 -16.50
C LEU A 200 -11.05 2.69 -16.08
N SER A 201 -10.49 1.85 -15.24
CA SER A 201 -11.01 0.54 -14.87
C SER A 201 -11.80 0.63 -13.57
N PHE A 202 -13.02 0.11 -13.61
CA PHE A 202 -13.90 -0.02 -12.45
C PHE A 202 -13.94 -1.49 -12.06
N ILE A 203 -13.18 -1.83 -11.01
CA ILE A 203 -13.07 -3.18 -10.47
C ILE A 203 -14.09 -3.33 -9.36
N SER A 204 -15.16 -4.08 -9.62
CA SER A 204 -16.20 -4.34 -8.63
C SER A 204 -15.63 -5.19 -7.51
N VAL A 205 -16.06 -4.90 -6.29
CA VAL A 205 -15.72 -5.68 -5.09
C VAL A 205 -16.99 -6.33 -4.58
N ASP A 206 -16.94 -7.65 -4.39
CA ASP A 206 -18.03 -8.37 -3.76
C ASP A 206 -18.18 -7.91 -2.29
N PRO A 207 -19.38 -7.53 -1.83
CA PRO A 207 -19.56 -6.97 -0.49
C PRO A 207 -19.39 -7.99 0.64
N GLU A 208 -19.57 -9.28 0.39
CA GLU A 208 -19.49 -10.34 1.41
C GLU A 208 -18.04 -10.79 1.62
N HIS A 209 -17.33 -11.09 0.55
CA HIS A 209 -15.98 -11.69 0.62
C HIS A 209 -14.87 -10.83 0.00
N GLY A 210 -15.19 -9.69 -0.60
CA GLY A 210 -14.21 -8.73 -1.12
C GLY A 210 -13.59 -9.11 -2.46
N HIS A 211 -14.10 -10.16 -3.13
CA HIS A 211 -13.52 -10.61 -4.40
C HIS A 211 -13.63 -9.55 -5.49
N MET A 212 -12.55 -9.39 -6.26
CA MET A 212 -12.40 -8.38 -7.28
C MET A 212 -12.74 -8.93 -8.67
N ASP A 213 -13.45 -8.14 -9.48
CA ASP A 213 -13.66 -8.43 -10.90
C ASP A 213 -13.70 -7.12 -11.72
N ILE A 214 -13.16 -7.12 -12.93
CA ILE A 214 -13.21 -5.91 -13.77
C ILE A 214 -14.59 -5.83 -14.42
N LYS A 215 -15.47 -5.01 -13.85
CA LYS A 215 -16.84 -4.83 -14.35
C LYS A 215 -16.86 -4.15 -15.72
N PHE A 216 -16.10 -3.07 -15.87
CA PHE A 216 -15.92 -2.36 -17.13
C PHE A 216 -14.69 -1.44 -17.11
N GLN A 217 -14.23 -1.05 -18.29
CA GLN A 217 -13.26 0.03 -18.49
C GLN A 217 -13.90 1.15 -19.32
N VAL A 218 -13.69 2.40 -18.94
CA VAL A 218 -14.04 3.57 -19.75
C VAL A 218 -12.84 3.95 -20.59
N LEU A 219 -12.98 3.92 -21.93
CA LEU A 219 -11.89 4.20 -22.84
C LEU A 219 -11.83 5.69 -23.16
N MET A 220 -10.94 6.40 -22.47
CA MET A 220 -10.82 7.84 -22.54
C MET A 220 -9.75 8.27 -23.57
N PRO A 221 -9.71 9.57 -23.96
CA PRO A 221 -8.62 10.12 -24.74
C PRO A 221 -7.25 9.81 -24.13
N GLY A 222 -6.21 9.76 -24.96
CA GLY A 222 -4.84 9.42 -24.59
C GLY A 222 -4.11 10.49 -23.76
N PHE A 223 -4.81 11.14 -22.84
CA PHE A 223 -4.22 11.98 -21.81
C PHE A 223 -3.54 11.11 -20.75
N ASN A 224 -2.63 11.70 -19.99
CA ASN A 224 -2.02 11.00 -18.87
C ASN A 224 -2.85 11.25 -17.61
N TYR A 225 -3.52 10.22 -17.08
CA TYR A 225 -4.36 10.31 -15.89
C TYR A 225 -3.51 10.12 -14.64
N ASP A 226 -3.32 11.20 -13.87
CA ASP A 226 -2.31 11.24 -12.80
C ASP A 226 -2.85 10.65 -11.50
N LEU A 227 -3.77 11.35 -10.85
CA LEU A 227 -4.44 10.97 -9.61
C LEU A 227 -5.95 10.92 -9.84
N SER A 228 -6.66 10.32 -8.88
CA SER A 228 -8.10 10.25 -8.94
C SER A 228 -8.70 10.20 -7.55
N HIS A 229 -9.99 10.51 -7.44
CA HIS A 229 -10.70 10.38 -6.18
C HIS A 229 -12.20 10.15 -6.42
N PRO A 230 -12.84 9.27 -5.64
CA PRO A 230 -14.28 9.07 -5.66
C PRO A 230 -14.99 10.35 -5.20
N GLY A 231 -16.14 10.62 -5.80
CA GLY A 231 -17.10 11.56 -5.22
C GLY A 231 -17.60 11.03 -3.88
N ARG A 232 -17.85 11.95 -2.95
CA ARG A 232 -18.33 11.69 -1.59
C ARG A 232 -19.67 12.39 -1.37
N GLY A 233 -20.50 11.98 -0.41
CA GLY A 233 -21.71 12.69 0.00
C GLY A 233 -22.54 13.22 -1.18
N LYS A 234 -22.50 14.54 -1.42
CA LYS A 234 -23.18 15.19 -2.54
C LYS A 234 -22.76 14.68 -3.92
N SER A 235 -21.48 14.38 -4.12
CA SER A 235 -20.91 13.90 -5.38
C SER A 235 -20.81 12.38 -5.47
N HIS A 236 -21.34 11.64 -4.50
CA HIS A 236 -21.40 10.17 -4.60
C HIS A 236 -22.09 9.74 -5.91
N GLY A 237 -21.51 8.76 -6.60
CA GLY A 237 -21.90 8.40 -7.96
C GLY A 237 -21.04 9.01 -9.06
N TRP A 238 -20.11 9.90 -8.69
CA TRP A 238 -19.09 10.45 -9.57
C TRP A 238 -17.69 10.01 -9.15
N PHE A 239 -16.75 10.12 -10.09
CA PHE A 239 -15.33 9.91 -9.91
C PHE A 239 -14.57 11.00 -10.65
N PHE A 240 -13.46 11.47 -10.09
CA PHE A 240 -12.71 12.58 -10.65
C PHE A 240 -11.27 12.15 -10.90
N PHE A 241 -10.71 12.50 -12.05
CA PHE A 241 -9.34 12.16 -12.43
C PHE A 241 -8.62 13.39 -12.93
N THR A 242 -7.49 13.76 -12.33
CA THR A 242 -6.62 14.77 -12.92
C THR A 242 -5.93 14.24 -14.16
N THR A 243 -5.70 15.12 -15.12
CA THR A 243 -4.91 14.82 -16.31
C THR A 243 -3.75 15.79 -16.45
N TYR A 244 -2.65 15.30 -17.01
CA TYR A 244 -1.61 16.10 -17.63
C TYR A 244 -1.36 15.58 -19.05
N ASN A 245 -0.52 16.27 -19.83
CA ASN A 245 -0.24 15.89 -21.21
C ASN A 245 -1.51 15.83 -22.07
N THR A 246 -2.45 16.76 -21.87
CA THR A 246 -3.65 16.87 -22.74
C THR A 246 -3.29 17.27 -24.17
N GLU A 247 -2.07 17.74 -24.38
CA GLU A 247 -1.44 17.99 -25.68
C GLU A 247 -1.21 16.71 -26.48
N GLU A 248 -1.12 15.57 -25.79
CA GLU A 248 -0.76 14.25 -26.32
C GLU A 248 0.65 14.21 -26.91
N ALA A 249 1.61 14.80 -26.18
CA ALA A 249 3.03 14.75 -26.51
C ALA A 249 3.63 13.38 -26.15
N ASN A 250 4.69 13.00 -26.88
CA ASN A 250 5.37 11.71 -26.74
C ASN A 250 6.91 11.83 -26.60
N THR A 251 7.43 13.06 -26.55
CA THR A 251 8.87 13.34 -26.44
C THR A 251 9.08 14.68 -25.75
N LEU A 252 10.19 14.81 -25.00
CA LEU A 252 10.53 16.00 -24.21
C LEU A 252 9.32 16.49 -23.41
N LEU A 253 8.71 15.59 -22.64
CA LEU A 253 7.42 15.81 -21.98
C LEU A 253 7.49 16.97 -20.99
N GLU A 254 8.64 17.18 -20.34
CA GLU A 254 8.90 18.32 -19.47
C GLU A 254 8.73 19.68 -20.16
N VAL A 255 8.82 19.70 -21.50
CA VAL A 255 8.54 20.87 -22.34
C VAL A 255 7.15 20.77 -22.96
N ASN A 256 6.81 19.64 -23.57
CA ASN A 256 5.68 19.54 -24.50
C ASN A 256 4.34 19.14 -23.87
N ALA A 257 4.33 18.52 -22.69
CA ALA A 257 3.13 18.00 -22.02
C ALA A 257 2.45 19.00 -21.06
N SER A 258 2.94 20.24 -21.08
CA SER A 258 2.50 21.34 -20.22
C SER A 258 2.55 22.67 -21.00
N GLN A 259 2.11 22.66 -22.25
CA GLN A 259 2.01 23.87 -23.08
C GLN A 259 0.67 24.58 -22.87
N ASN A 260 -0.41 23.83 -22.67
CA ASN A 260 -1.73 24.35 -22.38
C ASN A 260 -1.74 25.13 -21.05
N ASP A 261 -2.56 26.17 -20.94
CA ASP A 261 -2.74 26.91 -19.68
C ASP A 261 -3.54 26.12 -18.65
N LYS A 262 -4.43 25.23 -19.13
CA LYS A 262 -5.25 24.34 -18.33
C LYS A 262 -5.27 22.96 -18.99
N ASP A 263 -5.03 21.94 -18.19
CA ASP A 263 -5.40 20.57 -18.50
C ASP A 263 -6.81 20.33 -17.92
N PHE A 264 -7.16 19.10 -17.55
CA PHE A 264 -8.49 18.78 -17.07
C PHE A 264 -8.49 18.01 -15.74
N ILE A 265 -9.60 18.12 -15.03
CA ILE A 265 -10.13 17.04 -14.20
C ILE A 265 -11.27 16.40 -15.00
N ALA A 266 -11.15 15.12 -15.33
CA ALA A 266 -12.23 14.35 -15.94
C ALA A 266 -13.21 13.90 -14.84
N ALA A 267 -14.46 14.36 -14.93
CA ALA A 267 -15.55 13.95 -14.06
C ALA A 267 -16.38 12.85 -14.73
N ILE A 268 -16.51 11.71 -14.06
CA ILE A 268 -17.13 10.50 -14.58
C ILE A 268 -18.26 10.06 -13.66
N ASN A 269 -19.49 10.07 -14.16
CA ASN A 269 -20.66 9.52 -13.48
C ASN A 269 -20.68 8.00 -13.67
N TRP A 270 -20.01 7.31 -12.75
CA TRP A 270 -19.87 5.85 -12.83
C TRP A 270 -21.21 5.13 -12.63
N LYS A 271 -22.17 5.69 -11.88
CA LYS A 271 -23.50 5.09 -11.71
C LYS A 271 -24.27 5.04 -13.03
N LYS A 272 -24.19 6.10 -13.82
CA LYS A 272 -24.83 6.15 -15.14
C LYS A 272 -24.18 5.16 -16.12
N ILE A 273 -22.86 5.00 -16.04
CA ILE A 273 -22.14 4.01 -16.86
C ILE A 273 -22.46 2.59 -16.40
N GLU A 274 -22.53 2.36 -15.10
CA GLU A 274 -22.93 1.08 -14.51
C GLU A 274 -24.35 0.70 -14.93
N GLU A 275 -25.31 1.63 -14.87
CA GLU A 275 -26.67 1.41 -15.38
C GLU A 275 -26.66 1.00 -16.86
N TYR A 276 -25.90 1.72 -17.70
CA TYR A 276 -25.72 1.36 -19.10
C TYR A 276 -25.14 -0.04 -19.29
N VAL A 277 -24.09 -0.39 -18.54
CA VAL A 277 -23.43 -1.70 -18.58
C VAL A 277 -24.36 -2.83 -18.11
N ASN A 278 -25.11 -2.61 -17.03
CA ASN A 278 -26.06 -3.57 -16.48
C ASN A 278 -27.24 -3.82 -17.45
N ASN A 279 -27.57 -2.83 -18.29
CA ASN A 279 -28.55 -2.96 -19.37
C ASN A 279 -27.96 -3.58 -20.65
N GLY A 280 -26.77 -4.19 -20.58
CA GLY A 280 -26.12 -4.87 -21.70
C GLY A 280 -25.27 -3.95 -22.59
N GLY A 281 -25.07 -2.70 -22.20
CA GLY A 281 -24.20 -1.75 -22.88
C GLY A 281 -22.71 -2.06 -22.75
N GLY A 282 -21.91 -1.43 -23.62
CA GLY A 282 -20.48 -1.65 -23.76
C GLY A 282 -20.15 -2.78 -24.73
N THR A 283 -18.88 -2.88 -25.10
CA THR A 283 -18.35 -3.89 -26.03
C THR A 283 -17.38 -4.80 -25.31
N MET A 284 -17.54 -6.13 -25.44
CA MET A 284 -16.52 -7.07 -25.00
C MET A 284 -15.32 -6.99 -25.96
N MET A 285 -14.15 -6.69 -25.41
CA MET A 285 -12.91 -6.57 -26.16
C MET A 285 -11.93 -7.66 -25.73
N PRO A 286 -11.18 -8.28 -26.65
CA PRO A 286 -10.09 -9.18 -26.29
C PRO A 286 -9.09 -8.49 -25.36
N ALA A 287 -8.70 -9.18 -24.31
CA ALA A 287 -7.71 -8.77 -23.33
C ALA A 287 -6.94 -10.01 -22.86
N ASN A 288 -5.85 -9.81 -22.12
CA ASN A 288 -5.15 -10.93 -21.49
C ASN A 288 -4.60 -10.44 -20.16
N TYR A 289 -5.10 -10.97 -19.05
CA TYR A 289 -4.69 -10.55 -17.71
C TYR A 289 -4.86 -11.68 -16.71
N ALA A 290 -4.01 -11.71 -15.69
CA ALA A 290 -4.08 -12.67 -14.59
C ALA A 290 -5.03 -12.20 -13.49
N HIS A 291 -5.71 -13.15 -12.87
CA HIS A 291 -6.47 -12.96 -11.63
C HIS A 291 -6.03 -14.03 -10.64
N ASN A 292 -5.38 -13.59 -9.58
CA ASN A 292 -4.72 -14.44 -8.60
C ASN A 292 -5.47 -14.34 -7.28
N VAL A 293 -5.85 -15.48 -6.71
CA VAL A 293 -6.66 -15.55 -5.49
C VAL A 293 -6.01 -16.54 -4.53
N TYR A 294 -5.78 -16.09 -3.29
CA TYR A 294 -5.35 -16.91 -2.17
C TYR A 294 -6.56 -17.40 -1.38
N ASP A 295 -6.60 -18.70 -1.16
CA ASP A 295 -7.61 -19.35 -0.34
C ASP A 295 -7.01 -19.64 1.05
N GLU A 296 -7.62 -19.06 2.08
CA GLU A 296 -7.11 -19.18 3.45
C GLU A 296 -7.25 -20.61 3.98
N ALA A 297 -8.33 -21.32 3.68
CA ALA A 297 -8.55 -22.67 4.21
C ALA A 297 -7.52 -23.65 3.67
N THR A 298 -7.24 -23.57 2.36
CA THR A 298 -6.24 -24.41 1.70
C THR A 298 -4.83 -23.85 1.77
N HIS A 299 -4.64 -22.66 2.34
CA HIS A 299 -3.39 -21.90 2.39
C HIS A 299 -2.69 -21.76 1.02
N THR A 300 -3.43 -21.72 -0.09
CA THR A 300 -2.87 -21.81 -1.45
C THR A 300 -3.44 -20.74 -2.36
N ALA A 301 -2.60 -20.11 -3.18
CA ALA A 301 -3.04 -19.25 -4.26
C ALA A 301 -3.23 -20.01 -5.57
N THR A 302 -4.12 -19.48 -6.41
CA THR A 302 -4.31 -19.90 -7.80
C THR A 302 -4.16 -18.68 -8.71
N SER A 303 -3.79 -18.92 -9.97
CA SER A 303 -3.76 -17.88 -11.01
C SER A 303 -4.63 -18.31 -12.19
N THR A 304 -5.53 -17.44 -12.61
CA THR A 304 -6.43 -17.66 -13.75
C THR A 304 -6.24 -16.58 -14.79
N MET A 305 -6.00 -16.98 -16.05
CA MET A 305 -5.93 -16.04 -17.17
C MET A 305 -7.32 -15.70 -17.71
N LYS A 306 -7.69 -14.43 -17.66
CA LYS A 306 -8.89 -13.87 -18.27
C LYS A 306 -8.57 -13.35 -19.68
N LYS A 307 -9.55 -13.42 -20.59
CA LYS A 307 -9.33 -13.24 -22.05
C LYS A 307 -10.10 -12.09 -22.70
N GLU A 308 -10.93 -11.42 -21.93
CA GLU A 308 -11.74 -10.30 -22.42
C GLU A 308 -12.12 -9.38 -21.27
N VAL A 309 -12.44 -8.15 -21.62
CA VAL A 309 -12.92 -7.12 -20.68
C VAL A 309 -13.99 -6.29 -21.38
N ARG A 310 -14.99 -5.84 -20.62
CA ARG A 310 -16.00 -4.93 -21.13
C ARG A 310 -15.44 -3.52 -21.21
N VAL A 311 -15.54 -2.90 -22.38
CA VAL A 311 -15.11 -1.53 -22.63
C VAL A 311 -16.30 -0.66 -22.99
N VAL A 312 -16.36 0.54 -22.42
CA VAL A 312 -17.38 1.55 -22.67
C VAL A 312 -16.73 2.75 -23.34
N ASN A 313 -17.28 3.18 -24.48
CA ASN A 313 -16.91 4.45 -25.09
C ASN A 313 -17.73 5.57 -24.44
N PRO A 314 -17.12 6.63 -23.90
CA PRO A 314 -17.84 7.77 -23.31
C PRO A 314 -18.97 8.34 -24.21
N ALA A 315 -18.79 8.31 -25.53
CA ALA A 315 -19.79 8.81 -26.48
C ALA A 315 -21.10 8.00 -26.50
N GLU A 316 -21.07 6.73 -26.06
CA GLU A 316 -22.24 5.85 -26.00
C GLU A 316 -23.11 6.12 -24.77
N VAL A 317 -22.60 6.89 -23.80
CA VAL A 317 -23.31 7.24 -22.56
C VAL A 317 -23.38 8.77 -22.40
N PRO A 318 -24.20 9.48 -23.23
CA PRO A 318 -24.27 10.93 -23.21
C PRO A 318 -24.51 11.51 -21.81
N GLY A 319 -23.63 12.40 -21.39
CA GLY A 319 -23.67 13.04 -20.07
C GLY A 319 -23.25 12.16 -18.91
N ALA A 320 -22.41 11.15 -19.16
CA ALA A 320 -21.66 10.46 -18.11
C ALA A 320 -20.26 11.02 -17.88
N VAL A 321 -19.71 11.77 -18.84
CA VAL A 321 -18.33 12.27 -18.76
C VAL A 321 -18.27 13.75 -19.13
N TYR A 322 -17.56 14.53 -18.33
CA TYR A 322 -17.32 15.97 -18.53
C TYR A 322 -15.88 16.32 -18.18
N LEU A 323 -15.32 17.36 -18.81
CA LEU A 323 -13.98 17.86 -18.52
C LEU A 323 -14.05 19.21 -17.80
N LEU A 324 -13.39 19.31 -16.64
CA LEU A 324 -13.28 20.52 -15.84
C LEU A 324 -11.90 21.14 -16.07
N PRO A 325 -11.79 22.30 -16.75
CA PRO A 325 -10.49 22.95 -16.99
C PRO A 325 -9.76 23.22 -15.68
N THR A 326 -8.49 22.79 -15.57
CA THR A 326 -7.71 22.91 -14.33
C THR A 326 -6.26 23.33 -14.63
N PRO A 327 -5.80 24.49 -14.12
CA PRO A 327 -4.41 24.94 -14.24
C PRO A 327 -3.49 24.24 -13.23
N LYS A 328 -2.24 23.90 -13.55
CA LYS A 328 -1.68 23.58 -14.87
C LYS A 328 -0.90 22.27 -14.72
N SER A 329 -1.21 21.28 -15.54
CA SER A 329 -0.73 19.91 -15.37
C SER A 329 -0.94 19.41 -13.93
N PRO A 330 -2.18 19.51 -13.44
CA PRO A 330 -2.51 19.22 -12.05
C PRO A 330 -2.10 17.80 -11.67
N HIS A 331 -1.68 17.65 -10.41
CA HIS A 331 -1.30 16.38 -9.82
C HIS A 331 -2.46 15.79 -9.01
N GLY A 332 -2.59 16.09 -7.72
CA GLY A 332 -3.67 15.58 -6.86
C GLY A 332 -5.06 16.06 -7.26
N CYS A 333 -6.05 15.22 -6.99
CA CYS A 333 -7.47 15.44 -7.24
C CYS A 333 -8.23 15.06 -5.98
N ASP A 334 -8.52 16.01 -5.09
CA ASP A 334 -8.98 15.66 -3.74
C ASP A 334 -10.40 16.17 -3.51
N VAL A 335 -11.31 15.29 -3.06
CA VAL A 335 -12.72 15.62 -2.84
C VAL A 335 -12.97 15.77 -1.35
N ASP A 336 -13.57 16.90 -0.96
CA ASP A 336 -13.84 17.15 0.46
C ASP A 336 -14.87 16.16 1.04
N PRO A 337 -14.90 15.95 2.38
CA PRO A 337 -15.80 14.99 3.02
C PRO A 337 -17.30 15.22 2.73
N SER A 338 -17.71 16.45 2.39
CA SER A 338 -19.11 16.75 2.00
C SER A 338 -19.42 16.38 0.55
N GLY A 339 -18.38 16.25 -0.29
CA GLY A 339 -18.48 16.05 -1.73
C GLY A 339 -18.75 17.28 -2.55
N GLU A 340 -18.77 18.46 -1.94
CA GLU A 340 -19.08 19.72 -2.61
C GLU A 340 -17.88 20.24 -3.39
N TYR A 341 -16.67 20.10 -2.86
CA TYR A 341 -15.47 20.73 -3.37
C TYR A 341 -14.51 19.69 -3.94
N ILE A 342 -14.01 19.96 -5.15
CA ILE A 342 -12.99 19.15 -5.82
C ILE A 342 -11.75 20.02 -6.00
N VAL A 343 -10.68 19.68 -5.29
CA VAL A 343 -9.42 20.43 -5.28
C VAL A 343 -8.49 19.90 -6.37
N GLY A 344 -8.17 20.76 -7.34
CA GLY A 344 -7.18 20.49 -8.37
C GLY A 344 -5.81 21.06 -7.95
N ASN A 345 -4.88 20.18 -7.59
CA ASN A 345 -3.54 20.59 -7.16
C ASN A 345 -2.69 20.95 -8.36
N GLY A 346 -2.63 22.24 -8.64
CA GLY A 346 -2.20 22.75 -9.93
C GLY A 346 -0.73 22.61 -10.31
N LYS A 347 0.12 21.93 -9.51
CA LYS A 347 1.55 21.64 -9.72
C LYS A 347 2.40 22.82 -10.25
N LEU A 348 2.27 23.15 -11.53
CA LEU A 348 2.95 24.28 -12.17
C LEU A 348 2.24 25.63 -11.97
N SER A 349 0.98 25.61 -11.52
CA SER A 349 0.24 26.78 -11.07
C SER A 349 0.56 27.11 -9.62
N ALA A 350 0.80 28.39 -9.35
CA ALA A 350 0.98 28.90 -7.98
C ALA A 350 -0.34 28.96 -7.20
N ASN A 351 -1.49 29.03 -7.89
CA ASN A 351 -2.81 29.06 -7.27
C ASN A 351 -3.39 27.64 -7.19
N LEU A 352 -4.09 27.36 -6.09
CA LEU A 352 -4.81 26.10 -5.89
C LEU A 352 -6.27 26.26 -6.32
N THR A 353 -6.70 25.50 -7.32
CA THR A 353 -8.05 25.62 -7.88
C THR A 353 -9.02 24.74 -7.11
N VAL A 354 -10.17 25.30 -6.72
CA VAL A 354 -11.26 24.55 -6.08
C VAL A 354 -12.50 24.64 -6.95
N HIS A 355 -12.94 23.50 -7.50
CA HIS A 355 -14.20 23.36 -8.23
C HIS A 355 -15.35 23.07 -7.27
N SER A 356 -16.59 23.39 -7.67
CA SER A 356 -17.82 23.04 -6.93
C SER A 356 -18.64 22.03 -7.72
N PHE A 357 -19.02 20.95 -7.05
CA PHE A 357 -19.88 19.91 -7.61
C PHE A 357 -21.28 20.43 -7.93
N SER A 358 -21.87 21.24 -7.04
CA SER A 358 -23.18 21.84 -7.29
C SER A 358 -23.15 22.74 -8.52
N LYS A 359 -22.11 23.59 -8.63
CA LYS A 359 -21.88 24.42 -9.81
C LYS A 359 -21.62 23.61 -11.08
N MET A 360 -20.90 22.50 -10.98
CA MET A 360 -20.68 21.57 -12.09
C MET A 360 -22.02 21.04 -12.63
N LEU A 361 -22.91 20.57 -11.75
CA LEU A 361 -24.24 20.11 -12.15
C LEU A 361 -25.06 21.24 -12.79
N ASP A 362 -25.06 22.43 -12.21
CA ASP A 362 -25.74 23.60 -12.78
C ASP A 362 -25.21 23.95 -14.18
N ALA A 363 -23.88 23.89 -14.37
CA ALA A 363 -23.23 24.13 -15.66
C ALA A 363 -23.62 23.06 -16.70
N ILE A 364 -23.72 21.79 -16.28
CA ILE A 364 -24.17 20.68 -17.12
C ILE A 364 -25.62 20.88 -17.56
N GLU A 365 -26.52 21.15 -16.62
CA GLU A 365 -27.96 21.34 -16.89
C GLU A 365 -28.20 22.51 -17.85
N ASN A 366 -27.48 23.62 -17.63
CA ASN A 366 -27.59 24.83 -18.43
C ASN A 366 -26.69 24.83 -19.68
N LYS A 367 -26.02 23.71 -19.99
CA LYS A 367 -25.14 23.53 -21.17
C LYS A 367 -24.06 24.61 -21.29
N LYS A 368 -23.48 25.00 -20.16
CA LYS A 368 -22.40 26.00 -20.10
C LYS A 368 -21.07 25.39 -20.49
N PHE A 369 -20.91 25.15 -21.78
CA PHE A 369 -19.72 24.50 -22.34
C PHE A 369 -18.79 25.49 -23.04
N ASP A 370 -17.50 25.16 -23.07
CA ASP A 370 -16.43 25.89 -23.77
C ASP A 370 -15.74 24.97 -24.79
N GLY A 371 -16.55 24.34 -25.64
CA GLY A 371 -16.11 23.35 -26.63
C GLY A 371 -16.15 21.91 -26.12
N ASP A 372 -15.44 21.03 -26.82
CA ASP A 372 -15.31 19.61 -26.52
C ASP A 372 -13.90 19.10 -26.86
N ALA A 373 -13.51 18.00 -26.21
CA ALA A 373 -12.34 17.22 -26.62
C ALA A 373 -12.79 15.79 -26.88
N TYR A 374 -12.60 15.31 -28.12
CA TYR A 374 -13.03 13.97 -28.55
C TYR A 374 -14.53 13.70 -28.31
N GLY A 375 -15.39 14.72 -28.44
CA GLY A 375 -16.83 14.62 -28.19
C GLY A 375 -17.23 14.66 -26.71
N ILE A 376 -16.26 14.85 -25.80
CA ILE A 376 -16.52 15.03 -24.37
C ILE A 376 -16.66 16.54 -24.08
N PRO A 377 -17.79 17.02 -23.55
CA PRO A 377 -17.98 18.44 -23.29
C PRO A 377 -17.00 18.99 -22.26
N ILE A 378 -16.42 20.16 -22.57
CA ILE A 378 -15.59 20.94 -21.66
C ILE A 378 -16.49 21.96 -20.97
N LEU A 379 -16.53 21.96 -19.64
CA LEU A 379 -17.31 22.93 -18.87
C LEU A 379 -16.59 24.29 -18.81
N LYS A 380 -17.35 25.38 -18.82
CA LYS A 380 -16.79 26.73 -18.62
C LYS A 380 -16.17 26.84 -17.23
N PHE A 381 -14.90 27.25 -17.18
CA PHE A 381 -14.10 27.30 -15.96
C PHE A 381 -14.76 28.13 -14.85
N GLU A 382 -15.19 29.34 -15.16
CA GLU A 382 -15.77 30.29 -14.20
C GLU A 382 -17.11 29.79 -13.64
N ASP A 383 -17.83 28.99 -14.43
CA ASP A 383 -19.12 28.44 -14.06
C ASP A 383 -19.00 27.25 -13.11
N VAL A 384 -17.84 26.57 -13.06
CA VAL A 384 -17.57 25.44 -12.15
C VAL A 384 -16.66 25.79 -10.97
N LEU A 385 -15.99 26.94 -11.02
CA LEU A 385 -15.07 27.40 -10.00
C LEU A 385 -15.81 27.76 -8.69
N ALA A 386 -15.45 27.11 -7.58
CA ALA A 386 -15.87 27.52 -6.24
C ALA A 386 -15.02 28.70 -5.74
N GLY A 387 -13.71 28.62 -5.98
CA GLY A 387 -12.74 29.63 -5.58
C GLY A 387 -11.31 29.17 -5.87
N SER A 388 -10.35 29.95 -5.37
CA SER A 388 -8.93 29.69 -5.52
C SER A 388 -8.22 30.10 -4.24
N VAL A 389 -7.26 29.28 -3.78
CA VAL A 389 -6.32 29.71 -2.76
C VAL A 389 -5.19 30.43 -3.48
N GLU A 390 -5.07 31.73 -3.23
CA GLU A 390 -4.16 32.61 -3.95
C GLU A 390 -2.72 32.50 -3.41
N GLN A 391 -1.80 32.10 -4.28
CA GLN A 391 -0.36 31.97 -4.02
C GLN A 391 0.01 31.31 -2.67
N PRO A 392 -0.61 30.17 -2.27
CA PRO A 392 -0.34 29.54 -0.99
C PRO A 392 1.07 28.98 -0.86
N GLY A 393 1.78 28.71 -1.96
CA GLY A 393 3.13 28.13 -1.99
C GLY A 393 3.53 27.74 -3.42
N LEU A 394 4.66 27.05 -3.60
CA LEU A 394 5.15 26.61 -4.91
C LEU A 394 5.12 25.10 -5.07
N GLY A 395 4.52 24.61 -6.14
CA GLY A 395 4.42 23.17 -6.44
C GLY A 395 3.34 22.44 -5.64
N PRO A 396 2.06 22.88 -5.64
CA PRO A 396 1.00 22.17 -4.94
C PRO A 396 0.81 20.76 -5.51
N LEU A 397 0.86 19.73 -4.66
CA LEU A 397 0.75 18.33 -5.09
C LEU A 397 -0.49 17.62 -4.57
N HIS A 398 -0.78 17.68 -3.28
CA HIS A 398 -1.83 16.85 -2.66
C HIS A 398 -2.52 17.59 -1.53
N THR A 399 -3.82 17.35 -1.34
CA THR A 399 -4.66 17.97 -0.30
C THR A 399 -5.41 16.92 0.53
N GLU A 400 -5.41 17.07 1.86
CA GLU A 400 -6.24 16.27 2.78
C GLU A 400 -7.15 17.16 3.63
N PHE A 401 -8.18 16.58 4.23
CA PHE A 401 -9.21 17.29 5.00
C PHE A 401 -9.32 16.78 6.44
N ASP A 402 -9.52 17.69 7.40
CA ASP A 402 -9.60 17.33 8.84
C ASP A 402 -11.03 17.03 9.33
N GLY A 403 -12.04 17.15 8.47
CA GLY A 403 -13.46 17.04 8.83
C GLY A 403 -14.01 18.23 9.64
N GLN A 404 -13.21 19.28 9.85
CA GLN A 404 -13.54 20.47 10.65
C GLN A 404 -13.53 21.76 9.81
N GLY A 405 -13.63 21.61 8.49
CA GLY A 405 -13.70 22.73 7.54
C GLY A 405 -12.34 23.27 7.12
N ASN A 406 -11.24 22.56 7.40
CA ASN A 406 -9.91 22.93 6.91
C ASN A 406 -9.37 21.87 5.95
N ALA A 407 -8.49 22.35 5.07
CA ALA A 407 -7.75 21.56 4.12
C ALA A 407 -6.25 21.82 4.29
N TYR A 408 -5.45 20.81 3.98
CA TYR A 408 -4.01 20.77 4.20
C TYR A 408 -3.34 20.38 2.90
N THR A 409 -2.56 21.29 2.30
CA THR A 409 -1.95 21.06 0.98
C THR A 409 -0.44 21.05 1.06
N THR A 410 0.20 20.11 0.36
CA THR A 410 1.66 20.02 0.22
C THR A 410 2.19 20.87 -0.91
N PHE A 411 3.36 21.48 -0.70
CA PHE A 411 4.06 22.28 -1.69
C PHE A 411 5.49 21.78 -1.86
N PHE A 412 5.77 21.14 -2.99
CA PHE A 412 7.02 20.42 -3.24
C PHE A 412 8.24 21.34 -3.35
N ILE A 413 8.09 22.47 -4.06
CA ILE A 413 9.21 23.38 -4.34
C ILE A 413 9.52 24.24 -3.13
N SER A 414 8.49 24.80 -2.49
CA SER A 414 8.68 25.59 -1.26
C SER A 414 8.86 24.74 -0.01
N SER A 415 8.66 23.42 -0.10
CA SER A 415 8.95 22.42 0.92
C SER A 415 8.18 22.67 2.23
N GLU A 416 6.85 22.60 2.15
CA GLU A 416 5.97 22.95 3.26
C GLU A 416 4.56 22.36 3.12
N VAL A 417 3.84 22.34 4.24
CA VAL A 417 2.39 22.09 4.30
C VAL A 417 1.67 23.38 4.68
N VAL A 418 0.58 23.69 3.97
CA VAL A 418 -0.26 24.87 4.20
C VAL A 418 -1.66 24.43 4.60
N LYS A 419 -2.13 24.91 5.76
CA LYS A 419 -3.49 24.76 6.25
C LYS A 419 -4.32 25.96 5.78
N TRP A 420 -5.46 25.71 5.15
CA TRP A 420 -6.37 26.73 4.65
C TRP A 420 -7.83 26.34 4.91
N LYS A 421 -8.74 27.31 4.87
CA LYS A 421 -10.15 27.12 5.25
C LYS A 421 -11.05 26.92 4.03
N LEU A 422 -11.88 25.88 4.06
CA LEU A 422 -12.90 25.63 3.04
C LEU A 422 -13.95 26.76 3.03
N GLY A 423 -14.38 27.17 1.84
CA GLY A 423 -15.39 28.21 1.62
C GLY A 423 -14.83 29.64 1.62
N THR A 424 -13.87 29.97 2.48
CA THR A 424 -13.19 31.28 2.46
C THR A 424 -11.88 31.26 1.68
N TRP A 425 -11.28 30.09 1.50
CA TRP A 425 -10.02 29.87 0.77
C TRP A 425 -8.82 30.59 1.40
N GLU A 426 -8.95 31.00 2.67
CA GLU A 426 -7.92 31.74 3.39
C GLU A 426 -6.87 30.78 3.97
N VAL A 427 -5.60 31.13 3.77
CA VAL A 427 -4.47 30.45 4.44
C VAL A 427 -4.47 30.83 5.92
N ILE A 428 -4.49 29.82 6.79
CA ILE A 428 -4.59 30.00 8.25
C ILE A 428 -3.37 29.46 9.00
N ASP A 429 -2.58 28.54 8.42
CA ASP A 429 -1.29 28.13 8.97
C ASP A 429 -0.35 27.57 7.89
N ARG A 430 0.96 27.59 8.18
CA ARG A 430 2.00 27.07 7.28
C ARG A 430 3.10 26.43 8.11
N LYS A 431 3.63 25.29 7.66
CA LYS A 431 4.74 24.59 8.32
C LYS A 431 5.80 24.17 7.30
N PRO A 432 7.06 24.60 7.49
CA PRO A 432 8.17 24.01 6.76
C PRO A 432 8.22 22.49 6.98
N THR A 433 8.44 21.75 5.91
CA THR A 433 8.46 20.28 5.86
C THR A 433 9.71 19.86 5.10
N TYR A 434 10.45 18.87 5.58
CA TYR A 434 11.85 18.65 5.21
C TYR A 434 12.11 17.25 4.62
N TYR A 435 12.36 17.13 3.31
CA TYR A 435 12.17 18.15 2.28
C TYR A 435 11.40 17.61 1.08
N SER A 436 10.92 18.54 0.26
CA SER A 436 10.24 18.26 -1.00
C SER A 436 9.10 17.27 -0.78
N VAL A 437 8.16 17.71 0.04
CA VAL A 437 7.00 16.92 0.42
C VAL A 437 6.18 16.55 -0.81
N GLY A 438 5.84 15.27 -0.92
CA GLY A 438 4.95 14.74 -1.95
C GLY A 438 3.52 14.79 -1.47
N HIS A 439 3.02 13.64 -1.00
CA HIS A 439 1.68 13.53 -0.42
C HIS A 439 1.71 13.71 1.10
N LEU A 440 0.52 13.91 1.66
CA LEU A 440 0.25 13.88 3.09
C LEU A 440 -0.93 12.96 3.35
N THR A 441 -1.09 12.52 4.59
CA THR A 441 -2.21 11.68 5.02
C THR A 441 -2.76 12.20 6.33
N ILE A 442 -4.08 12.39 6.38
CA ILE A 442 -4.86 12.47 7.62
C ILE A 442 -5.54 11.12 7.78
N PRO A 443 -5.50 10.44 8.95
CA PRO A 443 -6.21 9.17 9.10
C PRO A 443 -7.69 9.33 8.75
N GLY A 444 -8.21 8.48 7.85
CA GLY A 444 -9.56 8.61 7.30
C GLY A 444 -9.81 9.83 6.41
N GLY A 445 -8.77 10.54 5.96
CA GLY A 445 -8.87 11.77 5.15
C GLY A 445 -9.62 11.58 3.83
N ASN A 446 -9.42 10.43 3.18
CA ASN A 446 -10.18 10.01 1.98
C ASN A 446 -11.60 9.51 2.28
N SER A 447 -12.14 9.69 3.49
CA SER A 447 -13.49 9.26 3.87
C SER A 447 -14.40 10.46 4.16
N ARG A 448 -15.68 10.20 4.44
CA ARG A 448 -16.62 11.25 4.89
C ARG A 448 -16.39 11.67 6.33
N GLU A 449 -15.66 10.87 7.11
CA GLU A 449 -15.41 11.11 8.54
C GLU A 449 -13.92 10.98 8.87
N PRO A 450 -13.08 11.95 8.45
CA PRO A 450 -11.67 11.97 8.82
C PRO A 450 -11.44 12.04 10.33
N PHE A 451 -10.36 11.42 10.79
CA PHE A 451 -9.88 11.48 12.17
C PHE A 451 -8.83 12.59 12.31
N GLY A 452 -9.30 13.85 12.35
CA GLY A 452 -8.49 15.08 12.35
C GLY A 452 -7.66 15.35 13.61
N LYS A 453 -6.98 14.33 14.16
CA LYS A 453 -6.01 14.46 15.27
C LYS A 453 -4.58 14.54 14.75
N TYR A 454 -4.24 13.66 13.81
CA TYR A 454 -2.89 13.55 13.25
C TYR A 454 -2.89 13.83 11.76
N MET A 455 -1.78 14.36 11.27
CA MET A 455 -1.46 14.43 9.85
C MET A 455 0.02 14.06 9.71
N PHE A 456 0.38 13.24 8.73
CA PHE A 456 1.79 13.04 8.41
C PHE A 456 2.09 13.35 6.95
N ALA A 457 3.25 13.94 6.72
CA ALA A 457 3.73 14.37 5.42
C ALA A 457 4.89 13.47 4.97
N MET A 458 4.82 12.94 3.75
CA MET A 458 5.83 12.02 3.19
C MET A 458 6.80 12.78 2.28
N ASN A 459 8.07 12.84 2.68
CA ASN A 459 9.09 13.68 2.08
C ASN A 459 10.00 12.90 1.15
N LYS A 460 10.29 13.49 -0.02
CA LYS A 460 11.03 12.84 -1.11
C LYS A 460 12.55 13.01 -1.01
N ILE A 461 13.01 13.88 -0.12
CA ILE A 461 14.43 14.18 0.04
C ILE A 461 14.77 14.24 1.53
N THR A 462 15.59 13.29 1.99
CA THR A 462 15.95 13.14 3.41
C THR A 462 17.18 13.96 3.83
N LYS A 463 18.21 14.10 2.99
CA LYS A 463 19.43 14.90 3.28
C LYS A 463 19.96 14.73 4.72
N ASP A 464 19.83 15.78 5.53
CA ASP A 464 20.41 15.94 6.86
C ASP A 464 19.46 15.53 8.00
N ARG A 465 18.30 14.92 7.68
CA ARG A 465 17.34 14.49 8.70
C ARG A 465 17.84 13.32 9.56
N TYR A 466 18.69 12.45 8.99
CA TYR A 466 19.22 11.27 9.67
C TYR A 466 20.74 11.15 9.52
N LEU A 467 21.33 10.22 10.28
CA LEU A 467 22.72 9.84 10.07
C LEU A 467 22.90 9.31 8.64
N PRO A 468 23.99 9.69 7.94
CA PRO A 468 24.21 9.25 6.56
C PRO A 468 24.49 7.74 6.52
N VAL A 469 23.82 7.04 5.61
CA VAL A 469 23.96 5.58 5.40
C VAL A 469 24.54 5.21 4.02
N GLY A 470 25.00 6.21 3.25
CA GLY A 470 25.58 6.02 1.92
C GLY A 470 24.92 6.94 0.88
N PRO A 471 25.15 6.67 -0.42
CA PRO A 471 24.52 7.41 -1.51
C PRO A 471 23.00 7.26 -1.59
N GLU A 472 22.48 6.13 -1.10
CA GLU A 472 21.07 5.84 -0.94
C GLU A 472 20.68 6.09 0.52
N MET A 473 19.51 6.70 0.74
CA MET A 473 18.97 6.93 2.08
C MET A 473 17.50 6.60 2.07
N GLU A 474 17.01 6.15 3.21
CA GLU A 474 15.57 6.03 3.42
C GLU A 474 14.89 7.39 3.39
N HIS A 475 13.62 7.36 3.01
CA HIS A 475 12.77 8.53 2.99
C HIS A 475 12.34 8.91 4.42
N SER A 476 11.71 10.08 4.57
CA SER A 476 11.23 10.52 5.88
C SER A 476 9.76 10.89 5.84
N ALA A 477 9.06 10.59 6.93
CA ALA A 477 7.75 11.13 7.20
C ALA A 477 7.81 12.04 8.43
N GLN A 478 7.00 13.10 8.41
CA GLN A 478 6.87 14.05 9.51
C GLN A 478 5.44 14.04 10.04
N LEU A 479 5.26 13.69 11.30
CA LEU A 479 3.98 13.62 12.00
C LEU A 479 3.68 14.95 12.69
N TYR A 480 2.45 15.45 12.51
CA TYR A 480 1.94 16.67 13.10
C TYR A 480 0.67 16.38 13.92
N ASP A 481 0.54 17.06 15.07
CA ASP A 481 -0.75 17.25 15.73
C ASP A 481 -1.52 18.35 15.00
N ILE A 482 -2.75 18.05 14.62
CA ILE A 482 -3.65 18.99 13.93
C ILE A 482 -4.95 19.22 14.70
N SER A 483 -5.06 18.74 15.94
CA SER A 483 -6.26 18.87 16.77
C SER A 483 -6.51 20.31 17.26
N GLY A 484 -5.50 21.17 17.22
CA GLY A 484 -5.59 22.59 17.57
C GLY A 484 -5.66 23.54 16.36
N ASP A 485 -5.66 24.84 16.66
CA ASP A 485 -5.72 25.88 15.61
C ASP A 485 -4.51 25.84 14.66
N LYS A 486 -3.34 25.48 15.19
CA LYS A 486 -2.04 25.48 14.52
C LYS A 486 -1.47 24.08 14.44
N MET A 487 -0.80 23.76 13.34
CA MET A 487 -0.10 22.49 13.16
C MET A 487 1.12 22.44 14.11
N GLU A 488 1.33 21.32 14.78
CA GLU A 488 2.46 21.13 15.68
C GLU A 488 3.26 19.89 15.26
N LEU A 489 4.48 20.08 14.77
CA LEU A 489 5.37 18.97 14.41
C LEU A 489 5.72 18.17 15.67
N LEU A 490 5.42 16.87 15.66
CA LEU A 490 5.63 15.97 16.78
C LEU A 490 6.87 15.09 16.61
N LEU A 491 7.03 14.48 15.43
CA LEU A 491 8.03 13.46 15.17
C LEU A 491 8.45 13.45 13.70
N ASP A 492 9.73 13.18 13.45
CA ASP A 492 10.24 12.75 12.14
C ASP A 492 10.64 11.26 12.25
N PHE A 493 10.18 10.41 11.33
CA PHE A 493 10.50 8.97 11.34
C PHE A 493 10.81 8.44 9.93
N PRO A 494 11.75 7.48 9.80
CA PRO A 494 12.18 6.98 8.49
C PRO A 494 11.13 6.06 7.87
N THR A 495 11.05 6.10 6.55
CA THR A 495 10.12 5.29 5.74
C THR A 495 10.83 4.57 4.61
N HIS A 496 10.40 3.33 4.33
CA HIS A 496 11.06 2.45 3.36
C HIS A 496 10.56 2.65 1.92
N GLY A 497 11.49 2.62 0.96
CA GLY A 497 11.16 2.36 -0.46
C GLY A 497 10.49 3.52 -1.24
N GLU A 498 10.61 4.76 -0.78
CA GLU A 498 9.91 5.94 -1.30
C GLU A 498 8.38 5.79 -1.30
N PRO A 499 7.72 5.89 -0.13
CA PRO A 499 6.27 5.86 -0.08
C PRO A 499 5.65 6.96 -0.92
N HIS A 500 4.76 6.59 -1.84
CA HIS A 500 4.02 7.55 -2.65
C HIS A 500 2.85 8.12 -1.86
N TYR A 501 2.09 7.26 -1.18
CA TYR A 501 0.95 7.63 -0.37
C TYR A 501 0.76 6.68 0.83
N ALA A 502 -0.22 6.98 1.68
CA ALA A 502 -0.56 6.17 2.82
C ALA A 502 -2.04 6.29 3.19
N ALA A 503 -2.57 5.24 3.80
CA ALA A 503 -3.88 5.24 4.46
C ALA A 503 -3.69 4.99 5.96
N ALA A 504 -4.49 5.62 6.81
CA ALA A 504 -4.39 5.43 8.25
C ALA A 504 -5.76 5.39 8.92
N ILE A 505 -5.85 4.66 10.03
CA ILE A 505 -7.09 4.35 10.72
C ILE A 505 -6.86 4.11 12.22
N PRO A 506 -7.80 4.48 13.11
CA PRO A 506 -7.71 4.16 14.53
C PRO A 506 -7.57 2.66 14.78
N ALA A 507 -6.67 2.32 15.71
CA ALA A 507 -6.32 0.93 15.98
C ALA A 507 -7.50 0.12 16.51
N GLU A 508 -8.44 0.73 17.25
CA GLU A 508 -9.63 0.05 17.76
C GLU A 508 -10.56 -0.53 16.70
N ILE A 509 -10.52 -0.04 15.46
CA ILE A 509 -11.36 -0.57 14.38
C ILE A 509 -10.85 -1.94 13.90
N ILE A 510 -9.53 -2.16 13.94
CA ILE A 510 -8.89 -3.37 13.38
C ILE A 510 -8.44 -4.34 14.47
N LYS A 511 -7.81 -3.85 15.54
CA LYS A 511 -6.97 -4.67 16.45
C LYS A 511 -7.69 -5.88 17.05
N ASN A 512 -8.99 -5.76 17.29
CA ASN A 512 -9.80 -6.82 17.90
C ASN A 512 -10.17 -7.94 16.93
N ASN A 513 -10.08 -7.67 15.62
CA ASN A 513 -10.38 -8.63 14.55
C ASN A 513 -9.12 -9.31 14.00
N SER A 514 -7.92 -8.92 14.48
CA SER A 514 -6.66 -9.52 14.01
C SER A 514 -6.59 -11.01 14.35
N LYS A 515 -6.50 -11.86 13.32
CA LYS A 515 -6.28 -13.30 13.45
C LYS A 515 -4.90 -13.55 14.06
N LYS A 516 -4.87 -14.45 15.05
CA LYS A 516 -3.68 -14.79 15.81
C LYS A 516 -3.07 -16.12 15.37
N ILE A 517 -3.90 -17.12 15.12
CA ILE A 517 -3.48 -18.45 14.67
C ILE A 517 -4.43 -18.93 13.58
N TYR A 518 -3.94 -19.82 12.72
CA TYR A 518 -4.80 -20.65 11.87
C TYR A 518 -5.13 -21.90 12.67
N ARG A 519 -6.41 -22.27 12.74
CA ARG A 519 -6.80 -23.45 13.50
C ARG A 519 -6.43 -24.68 12.70
N LEU A 520 -5.67 -25.59 13.29
CA LEU A 520 -5.21 -26.81 12.61
C LEU A 520 -6.40 -27.68 12.14
N ALA A 521 -7.52 -27.67 12.88
CA ALA A 521 -8.74 -28.36 12.50
C ALA A 521 -9.44 -27.77 11.26
N GLU A 522 -9.16 -26.51 10.92
CA GLU A 522 -9.72 -25.79 9.77
C GLU A 522 -8.75 -25.77 8.57
N ASN A 523 -7.53 -26.31 8.73
CA ASN A 523 -6.56 -26.41 7.64
C ASN A 523 -7.06 -27.43 6.60
N GLU A 524 -7.33 -27.00 5.37
CA GLU A 524 -7.78 -27.83 4.25
C GLU A 524 -6.69 -28.04 3.18
N HIS A 525 -5.44 -27.68 3.47
CA HIS A 525 -4.33 -27.80 2.53
C HIS A 525 -4.18 -29.27 2.04
N PRO A 526 -4.13 -29.52 0.72
CA PRO A 526 -4.19 -30.88 0.16
C PRO A 526 -2.97 -31.75 0.51
N ARG A 527 -1.88 -31.14 0.97
CA ARG A 527 -0.65 -31.82 1.40
C ARG A 527 -0.33 -31.67 2.90
N LYS A 528 -1.32 -31.30 3.72
CA LYS A 528 -1.11 -31.20 5.18
C LYS A 528 -0.76 -32.54 5.81
N ALA A 529 -0.05 -32.48 6.93
CA ALA A 529 0.04 -33.55 7.92
C ALA A 529 -0.31 -32.90 9.27
N THR A 530 -1.38 -33.35 9.92
CA THR A 530 -1.92 -32.69 11.13
C THR A 530 -1.45 -33.33 12.43
N ASN A 531 -0.64 -34.38 12.33
CA ASN A 531 -0.01 -35.09 13.43
C ASN A 531 1.13 -35.95 12.87
N ASP A 532 2.03 -36.40 13.73
CA ASP A 532 3.23 -37.15 13.31
C ASP A 532 2.92 -38.49 12.66
N ALA A 533 1.76 -39.11 12.95
CA ALA A 533 1.35 -40.35 12.29
C ALA A 533 0.96 -40.15 10.81
N GLU A 534 0.71 -38.91 10.39
CA GLU A 534 0.47 -38.54 8.99
C GLU A 534 1.77 -38.18 8.24
N ALA A 535 2.88 -37.99 8.96
CA ALA A 535 4.19 -37.70 8.37
C ALA A 535 4.71 -38.90 7.57
N LYS A 536 5.16 -38.65 6.34
CA LYS A 536 5.55 -39.72 5.40
C LYS A 536 6.37 -39.16 4.25
N ILE A 537 7.08 -40.05 3.55
CA ILE A 537 7.77 -39.71 2.30
C ILE A 537 7.28 -40.61 1.17
N VAL A 538 6.89 -40.00 0.06
CA VAL A 538 6.35 -40.70 -1.12
C VAL A 538 7.10 -40.30 -2.37
N ARG A 539 7.49 -41.29 -3.19
CA ARG A 539 8.10 -41.07 -4.50
C ARG A 539 7.09 -41.28 -5.62
N ASP A 540 7.01 -40.30 -6.52
CA ASP A 540 6.29 -40.38 -7.80
C ASP A 540 7.25 -40.05 -8.94
N GLY A 541 7.84 -41.09 -9.53
CA GLY A 541 8.93 -40.94 -10.51
C GLY A 541 10.14 -40.20 -9.91
N LYS A 542 10.42 -39.00 -10.45
CA LYS A 542 11.47 -38.09 -9.95
C LYS A 542 10.99 -37.13 -8.86
N ASN A 543 9.68 -37.04 -8.62
CA ASN A 543 9.15 -36.20 -7.56
C ASN A 543 9.19 -36.97 -6.24
N VAL A 544 9.74 -36.35 -5.20
CA VAL A 544 9.74 -36.89 -3.84
C VAL A 544 8.96 -35.92 -2.97
N HIS A 545 7.87 -36.38 -2.38
CA HIS A 545 7.03 -35.60 -1.49
C HIS A 545 7.31 -35.99 -0.04
N VAL A 546 7.84 -35.04 0.73
CA VAL A 546 8.06 -35.16 2.17
C VAL A 546 6.90 -34.44 2.86
N TYR A 547 6.04 -35.19 3.53
CA TYR A 547 4.99 -34.65 4.39
C TYR A 547 5.57 -34.60 5.80
N MET A 548 5.80 -33.37 6.27
CA MET A 548 6.53 -33.10 7.49
C MET A 548 5.65 -32.29 8.45
N THR A 549 5.72 -32.62 9.73
CA THR A 549 5.18 -31.81 10.82
C THR A 549 6.30 -31.10 11.55
N MET A 550 5.96 -29.97 12.16
CA MET A 550 6.85 -29.23 13.05
C MET A 550 6.07 -28.76 14.27
N ILE A 551 6.69 -28.92 15.43
CA ILE A 551 6.26 -28.36 16.72
C ILE A 551 7.53 -28.15 17.54
N ARG A 552 7.57 -27.16 18.43
CA ARG A 552 8.75 -26.92 19.27
C ARG A 552 9.16 -28.23 19.97
N SER A 553 10.36 -28.80 19.78
CA SER A 553 11.58 -28.33 19.09
C SER A 553 12.11 -29.35 18.07
N HIS A 554 11.24 -29.93 17.24
CA HIS A 554 11.63 -31.00 16.32
C HIS A 554 10.82 -30.98 15.01
N PHE A 555 11.41 -31.59 13.98
CA PHE A 555 10.74 -31.97 12.74
C PHE A 555 10.39 -33.45 12.77
N SER A 556 9.29 -33.80 12.13
CA SER A 556 8.88 -35.19 11.95
C SER A 556 8.52 -35.40 10.48
N PRO A 557 9.34 -36.11 9.67
CA PRO A 557 10.62 -36.73 10.02
C PRO A 557 11.81 -35.75 10.07
N ASP A 558 12.87 -36.11 10.80
CA ASP A 558 14.13 -35.37 10.88
C ASP A 558 15.30 -36.04 10.12
N ASN A 559 15.28 -37.35 9.92
CA ASN A 559 16.29 -38.07 9.12
C ASN A 559 15.65 -38.72 7.89
N ILE A 560 16.17 -38.41 6.70
CA ILE A 560 15.59 -38.79 5.41
C ILE A 560 16.65 -39.49 4.55
N GLU A 561 16.34 -40.70 4.11
CA GLU A 561 17.20 -41.53 3.25
C GLU A 561 16.53 -41.80 1.88
N GLY A 562 17.32 -42.22 0.89
CA GLY A 562 16.81 -42.70 -0.40
C GLY A 562 16.42 -41.61 -1.41
N VAL A 563 16.72 -40.34 -1.15
CA VAL A 563 16.67 -39.27 -2.15
C VAL A 563 17.89 -39.38 -3.09
N LYS A 564 17.74 -38.98 -4.34
CA LYS A 564 18.74 -39.18 -5.40
C LYS A 564 19.01 -37.89 -6.16
N VAL A 565 20.23 -37.76 -6.71
CA VAL A 565 20.55 -36.68 -7.65
C VAL A 565 19.59 -36.76 -8.84
N GLY A 566 18.97 -35.62 -9.18
CA GLY A 566 17.97 -35.52 -10.24
C GLY A 566 16.53 -35.72 -9.78
N ASP A 567 16.30 -35.97 -8.49
CA ASP A 567 14.98 -35.83 -7.89
C ASP A 567 14.60 -34.34 -7.78
N LYS A 568 13.28 -34.11 -7.73
CA LYS A 568 12.67 -32.86 -7.30
C LYS A 568 11.93 -33.13 -6.00
N VAL A 569 12.44 -32.58 -4.91
CA VAL A 569 11.95 -32.80 -3.54
C VAL A 569 11.01 -31.68 -3.14
N PHE A 570 9.83 -32.02 -2.65
CA PHE A 570 8.83 -31.10 -2.11
C PHE A 570 8.68 -31.35 -0.62
N PHE A 571 9.07 -30.38 0.20
CA PHE A 571 8.84 -30.41 1.64
C PHE A 571 7.52 -29.72 1.95
N HIS A 572 6.46 -30.50 2.15
CA HIS A 572 5.16 -30.03 2.60
C HIS A 572 5.17 -30.01 4.13
N VAL A 573 5.33 -28.84 4.72
CA VAL A 573 5.56 -28.71 6.16
C VAL A 573 4.39 -28.04 6.85
N THR A 574 3.87 -28.68 7.91
CA THR A 574 2.71 -28.19 8.68
C THR A 574 3.12 -27.83 10.10
N ASN A 575 2.81 -26.60 10.52
CA ASN A 575 3.05 -26.13 11.87
C ASN A 575 1.90 -26.56 12.81
N LEU A 576 2.21 -27.41 13.79
CA LEU A 576 1.24 -27.95 14.75
C LEU A 576 1.04 -27.08 16.00
N GLU A 577 1.75 -25.96 16.13
CA GLU A 577 1.57 -25.04 17.26
C GLU A 577 0.13 -24.55 17.37
N GLN A 578 -0.34 -24.36 18.61
CA GLN A 578 -1.68 -23.84 18.93
C GLN A 578 -1.58 -22.55 19.77
N ASP A 579 -0.42 -21.90 19.76
CA ASP A 579 -0.13 -20.68 20.49
C ASP A 579 0.16 -19.53 19.52
N PHE A 580 -0.18 -18.31 19.93
CA PHE A 580 0.05 -17.11 19.11
C PHE A 580 1.54 -16.75 19.11
N ASP A 581 2.02 -16.21 17.98
CA ASP A 581 3.39 -15.70 17.83
C ASP A 581 4.46 -16.80 17.97
N VAL A 582 4.13 -18.01 17.50
CA VAL A 582 5.05 -19.15 17.42
C VAL A 582 5.14 -19.67 15.98
N PRO A 583 5.64 -18.86 15.02
CA PRO A 583 5.97 -19.38 13.72
C PRO A 583 7.14 -20.37 13.81
N HIS A 584 7.36 -21.10 12.73
CA HIS A 584 8.54 -21.95 12.58
C HIS A 584 9.15 -21.72 11.21
N GLY A 585 10.47 -21.78 11.17
CA GLY A 585 11.27 -21.69 9.97
C GLY A 585 11.47 -23.04 9.30
N PHE A 586 11.73 -23.06 7.99
CA PHE A 586 12.28 -24.22 7.30
C PHE A 586 13.24 -23.80 6.18
N ALA A 587 14.50 -24.17 6.32
CA ALA A 587 15.53 -23.95 5.30
C ALA A 587 16.32 -25.22 5.00
N MET A 588 16.59 -25.44 3.71
CA MET A 588 17.39 -26.54 3.19
C MET A 588 18.70 -25.97 2.62
N ILE A 589 19.86 -26.46 3.10
CA ILE A 589 21.15 -25.98 2.61
C ILE A 589 21.25 -26.07 1.08
N GLY A 590 21.72 -24.99 0.46
CA GLY A 590 21.91 -24.92 -0.99
C GLY A 590 20.61 -24.96 -1.80
N ALA A 591 19.44 -24.79 -1.18
CA ALA A 591 18.21 -24.56 -1.93
C ALA A 591 18.30 -23.24 -2.70
N ASN A 592 18.01 -23.29 -4.01
CA ASN A 592 17.83 -22.10 -4.83
C ASN A 592 16.39 -21.58 -4.70
N ASN A 593 15.94 -21.47 -3.46
CA ASN A 593 14.63 -21.01 -3.03
C ASN A 593 14.82 -20.37 -1.65
N ALA A 594 13.97 -19.41 -1.27
CA ALA A 594 14.02 -18.83 0.06
C ALA A 594 13.56 -19.83 1.13
N GLU A 595 13.83 -19.52 2.39
CA GLU A 595 13.23 -20.22 3.53
C GLU A 595 11.70 -20.10 3.53
N LEU A 596 11.05 -20.91 4.36
CA LEU A 596 9.65 -20.73 4.73
C LEU A 596 9.56 -20.23 6.16
N LEU A 597 8.68 -19.25 6.41
CA LEU A 597 8.18 -18.96 7.74
C LEU A 597 6.72 -19.39 7.81
N ILE A 598 6.42 -20.36 8.67
CA ILE A 598 5.13 -21.08 8.68
C ILE A 598 4.42 -20.75 9.98
N ALA A 599 3.31 -20.00 9.89
CA ALA A 599 2.52 -19.61 11.05
C ALA A 599 1.80 -20.81 11.69
N PRO A 600 1.44 -20.73 12.99
CA PRO A 600 0.66 -21.77 13.68
C PRO A 600 -0.56 -22.23 12.87
N GLY A 601 -0.66 -23.54 12.62
CA GLY A 601 -1.73 -24.18 11.86
C GLY A 601 -1.61 -24.15 10.34
N GLN A 602 -0.64 -23.41 9.78
CA GLN A 602 -0.41 -23.35 8.33
C GLN A 602 0.35 -24.56 7.80
N THR A 603 0.16 -24.83 6.50
CA THR A 603 0.99 -25.74 5.70
C THR A 603 1.61 -24.94 4.56
N ARG A 604 2.92 -25.14 4.31
CA ARG A 604 3.65 -24.52 3.18
C ARG A 604 4.59 -25.52 2.53
N THR A 605 4.97 -25.26 1.28
CA THR A 605 5.84 -26.14 0.51
C THR A 605 7.12 -25.45 0.05
N LEU A 606 8.27 -26.06 0.36
CA LEU A 606 9.57 -25.71 -0.21
C LEU A 606 9.98 -26.76 -1.24
N THR A 607 10.30 -26.30 -2.45
CA THR A 607 10.86 -27.14 -3.52
C THR A 607 12.38 -27.09 -3.51
N TRP A 608 13.03 -28.25 -3.53
CA TRP A 608 14.48 -28.41 -3.59
C TRP A 608 14.89 -29.44 -4.65
N GLU A 609 15.93 -29.13 -5.43
CA GLU A 609 16.49 -30.06 -6.42
C GLU A 609 17.95 -30.39 -6.08
N PRO A 610 18.23 -31.53 -5.42
CA PRO A 610 19.58 -31.91 -5.06
C PRO A 610 20.47 -32.10 -6.29
N LYS A 611 21.59 -31.36 -6.31
CA LYS A 611 22.57 -31.41 -7.42
C LYS A 611 23.77 -32.31 -7.14
N GLN A 612 24.00 -32.69 -5.88
CA GLN A 612 25.19 -33.43 -5.46
C GLN A 612 24.86 -34.55 -4.47
N VAL A 613 25.59 -35.65 -4.60
CA VAL A 613 25.57 -36.76 -3.61
C VAL A 613 26.14 -36.25 -2.30
N GLY A 614 25.51 -36.62 -1.18
CA GLY A 614 25.96 -36.21 0.15
C GLY A 614 24.88 -36.34 1.21
N VAL A 615 25.21 -35.97 2.44
CA VAL A 615 24.27 -35.81 3.54
C VAL A 615 24.16 -34.31 3.81
N TRP A 616 22.96 -33.77 3.70
CA TRP A 616 22.71 -32.33 3.69
C TRP A 616 21.77 -31.95 4.84
N PRO A 617 22.11 -30.98 5.69
CA PRO A 617 21.24 -30.55 6.78
C PRO A 617 20.13 -29.61 6.32
N PHE A 618 18.96 -29.73 6.94
CA PHE A 618 17.91 -28.70 6.97
C PHE A 618 17.65 -28.30 8.43
N TYR A 619 17.10 -27.11 8.66
CA TYR A 619 16.90 -26.59 10.01
C TYR A 619 15.76 -25.57 10.10
N CYS A 620 15.31 -25.32 11.33
CA CYS A 620 14.41 -24.22 11.64
C CYS A 620 15.19 -22.91 11.74
N THR A 621 14.90 -21.99 10.84
CA THR A 621 15.51 -20.64 10.81
C THR A 621 15.00 -19.72 11.91
N ASP A 622 13.78 -19.95 12.40
CA ASP A 622 13.16 -19.14 13.43
C ASP A 622 13.61 -19.53 14.85
N PHE A 623 13.70 -18.55 15.75
CA PHE A 623 13.99 -18.81 17.17
C PHE A 623 12.69 -19.23 17.88
N CYS A 624 12.17 -20.40 17.53
CA CYS A 624 10.88 -20.87 18.02
C CYS A 624 10.93 -21.35 19.48
N SER A 625 12.08 -21.80 19.99
CA SER A 625 12.21 -22.36 21.35
C SER A 625 13.63 -22.24 21.90
N ALA A 626 13.83 -22.55 23.19
CA ALA A 626 15.16 -22.64 23.79
C ALA A 626 16.07 -23.69 23.11
N LEU A 627 15.48 -24.68 22.43
CA LEU A 627 16.16 -25.73 21.69
C LEU A 627 16.02 -25.52 20.17
N HIS A 628 15.91 -24.27 19.69
CA HIS A 628 15.77 -24.01 18.26
C HIS A 628 16.99 -24.47 17.44
N GLN A 629 18.18 -24.55 18.06
CA GLN A 629 19.39 -25.05 17.39
C GLN A 629 19.35 -26.56 17.17
N GLU A 630 18.71 -27.30 18.07
CA GLU A 630 18.51 -28.75 17.98
C GLU A 630 17.39 -29.12 17.00
N MET A 631 16.54 -28.15 16.61
CA MET A 631 15.49 -28.34 15.61
C MET A 631 16.08 -28.34 14.19
N GLN A 632 16.69 -29.46 13.84
CA GLN A 632 17.34 -29.72 12.56
C GLN A 632 17.17 -31.17 12.14
N GLY A 633 17.50 -31.45 10.88
CA GLY A 633 17.46 -32.79 10.33
C GLY A 633 18.43 -32.96 9.18
N TYR A 634 18.55 -34.19 8.68
CA TYR A 634 19.44 -34.55 7.59
C TYR A 634 18.70 -35.27 6.47
N ILE A 635 19.09 -34.97 5.24
CA ILE A 635 18.67 -35.69 4.05
C ILE A 635 19.88 -36.26 3.31
N ARG A 636 19.88 -37.57 3.07
CA ARG A 636 20.91 -38.23 2.27
C ARG A 636 20.49 -38.29 0.81
N VAL A 637 21.30 -37.66 -0.03
CA VAL A 637 21.22 -37.70 -1.49
C VAL A 637 22.21 -38.73 -2.02
N SER A 638 21.69 -39.74 -2.71
CA SER A 638 22.45 -40.81 -3.35
C SER A 638 22.67 -40.55 -4.85
N PRO A 639 23.58 -41.30 -5.51
CA PRO A 639 23.68 -41.29 -6.97
C PRO A 639 22.34 -41.60 -7.66
N ALA A 640 22.17 -41.13 -8.89
CA ALA A 640 20.92 -41.30 -9.65
C ALA A 640 20.54 -42.78 -9.89
N ASP A 641 21.54 -43.66 -9.97
CA ASP A 641 21.43 -45.11 -10.17
C ASP A 641 21.40 -45.92 -8.85
N SER A 642 21.37 -45.24 -7.69
CA SER A 642 21.30 -45.89 -6.37
C SER A 642 20.05 -46.74 -6.22
N ASN A 643 20.18 -47.89 -5.54
CA ASN A 643 19.08 -48.78 -5.18
C ASN A 643 18.57 -48.56 -3.74
N ILE A 644 19.06 -47.55 -3.02
CA ILE A 644 18.56 -47.21 -1.69
C ILE A 644 17.09 -46.78 -1.80
N GLU A 645 16.25 -47.44 -1.01
CA GLU A 645 14.81 -47.14 -0.91
C GLU A 645 14.58 -45.93 0.01
N LEU A 646 13.43 -45.28 -0.13
CA LEU A 646 13.05 -44.21 0.80
C LEU A 646 12.83 -44.79 2.19
N SER A 647 13.47 -44.20 3.20
CA SER A 647 13.21 -44.47 4.61
C SER A 647 13.39 -43.19 5.42
N TRP A 648 12.73 -43.11 6.58
CA TRP A 648 12.78 -41.97 7.48
C TRP A 648 12.52 -42.39 8.91
N SER A 649 12.93 -41.58 9.88
CA SER A 649 12.68 -41.80 11.30
C SER A 649 11.67 -40.79 11.87
N LEU A 650 10.96 -41.21 12.91
CA LEU A 650 10.03 -40.38 13.71
C LEU A 650 10.41 -40.43 15.21
N GLY A 651 11.69 -40.65 15.52
CA GLY A 651 12.21 -40.77 16.88
C GLY A 651 12.19 -42.18 17.50
N GLU A 652 11.99 -43.23 16.70
CA GLU A 652 11.94 -44.64 17.18
C GLU A 652 13.26 -45.42 17.02
N ASP A 653 14.34 -44.77 16.59
CA ASP A 653 15.65 -45.41 16.38
C ASP A 653 16.45 -45.68 17.67
#